data_AF-A0A6P0YSX8-F1
#
_entry.id   AF-A0A6P0YSX8-F1
#
_cell.length_a   1.000
_cell.length_b   1.000
_cell.length_c   1.000
_cell.angle_alpha   90.00
_cell.angle_beta   90.00
_cell.angle_gamma   90.00
#
_symmetry.space_group_name_H-M   'P 1'
#
loop_
_entity.id
_entity.type
_entity.pdbx_description
1 polymer ?
#
loop_
_entity_poly.entity_id
_entity_poly.type
_entity_poly.pdbx_seq_one_letter_code
_entity_poly.pdbx_strand_id
1 'polypeptide(L)'
;MLAQHIDAISQPSTSLTSTSATPDVPPASTLLAPNLPQLTTATQADLDQLTALQSSPPTLPPIPPPSSVSSTPSGSSTSAPSGTLSGSPSSPAASDAPISSPLPQSSASPALPASSPPASSPPSTSSPILHAPIPAPTLSLPSSATIGIDPAEQVAPPGIDIQPGPLPISPLEAIAMRQDIEALIGRFESALLSANAIAYDSSLTLDPNGQDDSVDPEQAQVSLDEDTNAAQKGTDSEEEVANSDASVLVASSTGTLGIASHEVDGNVTRLQNTESPATNSPVTDPQAIVVEAEQLLDQFADALGTSDYNAARTHWLNARQLLWDNFPSDRPIQQSEIRAIWFDRGSIVAAGSRQGLAEIFDRLAAAGINTIFFETINAGYPIYPSAIAPVQNPLIPSTWDPLADAVDLAHERGIELHAWVWAFAAGNQRHNTLIHLPQSYPGPILDAHLDWANYDDRGRIIPTGQTKPFLDPANPEVRNYLQQIFTEIVTQYEVDGLQLDYIRYPFQDPSGGRYYGYGQAARQQFQQQTGVDPLTITPSNVEQWQEWTDFRTQQIDTFISEISAHLRQQRPDLILSTAVFPIPTHERLHKLQQNWEQWAEQGDIDLIVTMSYAMDTNRLQQLTSPWLLDEATTVGPALVVPGIRLLDLPDSAAIDQIQALRDMPSGGYALFAVENLNNNPQLQDIFNQTQGQPTGAIPYRQPFATAVERFEALSREWNFALSTDQLWIRETELTTWKEQSHALQASLMQLATQPSLPQLTQTQAELEHYQQQFEQWMALYALEDEYRVQTWGHHLAVVQRLLDYGEHQLRIGQEFP
;
A
#
# COMPACT_ATOMS: atom_id res chain seq x y z
N MET A 1 -44.34 2.68 0.62
CA MET A 1 -45.72 2.67 0.05
C MET A 1 -45.60 3.10 -1.42
N LEU A 2 -46.39 2.51 -2.33
CA LEU A 2 -46.26 2.59 -3.80
C LEU A 2 -44.94 2.02 -4.37
N ALA A 3 -45.10 0.96 -5.17
CA ALA A 3 -44.34 0.80 -6.41
C ALA A 3 -45.25 1.23 -7.58
N GLN A 4 -44.65 1.62 -8.72
CA GLN A 4 -45.19 1.60 -10.11
C GLN A 4 -44.64 2.78 -10.96
N HIS A 5 -43.63 2.53 -11.80
CA HIS A 5 -43.80 2.49 -13.26
C HIS A 5 -42.52 2.06 -13.97
N ILE A 6 -42.68 1.32 -15.07
CA ILE A 6 -41.65 0.93 -16.04
C ILE A 6 -42.17 1.29 -17.45
N ASP A 7 -41.25 1.31 -18.42
CA ASP A 7 -41.41 1.34 -19.89
C ASP A 7 -41.46 2.69 -20.66
N ALA A 8 -40.34 2.88 -21.38
CA ALA A 8 -40.24 3.12 -22.83
C ALA A 8 -40.79 4.40 -23.50
N ILE A 9 -39.95 5.01 -24.37
CA ILE A 9 -40.22 5.14 -25.82
C ILE A 9 -38.96 5.61 -26.58
N SER A 10 -38.87 5.28 -27.87
CA SER A 10 -37.69 5.47 -28.74
C SER A 10 -37.66 6.78 -29.56
N GLN A 11 -36.47 7.06 -30.10
CA GLN A 11 -36.10 7.98 -31.21
C GLN A 11 -37.05 7.93 -32.45
N PRO A 12 -36.94 8.83 -33.47
CA PRO A 12 -36.47 10.25 -33.54
C PRO A 12 -37.38 11.19 -34.41
N SER A 13 -37.01 12.48 -34.60
CA SER A 13 -36.93 13.21 -35.92
C SER A 13 -37.39 14.70 -36.01
N THR A 14 -36.58 15.50 -36.71
CA THR A 14 -36.92 16.66 -37.61
C THR A 14 -37.65 17.94 -37.13
N SER A 15 -36.85 18.98 -36.83
CA SER A 15 -36.85 20.35 -37.44
C SER A 15 -38.15 21.12 -37.80
N LEU A 16 -38.25 22.36 -37.29
CA LEU A 16 -38.86 23.53 -37.98
C LEU A 16 -38.20 24.86 -37.53
N THR A 17 -38.49 26.00 -38.18
CA THR A 17 -37.58 27.17 -38.24
C THR A 17 -38.09 28.49 -37.63
N SER A 18 -37.16 29.29 -37.08
CA SER A 18 -37.24 30.75 -36.78
C SER A 18 -38.24 31.16 -35.67
N THR A 19 -37.98 32.15 -34.81
CA THR A 19 -37.50 33.53 -35.08
C THR A 19 -36.65 34.13 -33.93
N SER A 20 -36.13 35.35 -34.13
CA SER A 20 -35.19 36.05 -33.23
C SER A 20 -35.85 36.93 -32.17
N ALA A 21 -35.38 36.85 -30.91
CA ALA A 21 -35.51 37.90 -29.90
C ALA A 21 -34.38 37.83 -28.85
N THR A 22 -33.72 38.95 -28.57
CA THR A 22 -32.80 39.14 -27.44
C THR A 22 -33.50 39.84 -26.28
N PRO A 23 -33.14 39.51 -25.03
CA PRO A 23 -33.06 40.51 -23.98
C PRO A 23 -31.73 40.47 -23.18
N ASP A 24 -31.44 41.54 -22.46
CA ASP A 24 -30.17 41.81 -21.79
C ASP A 24 -29.92 40.99 -20.50
N VAL A 25 -28.64 40.90 -20.11
CA VAL A 25 -28.18 40.30 -18.84
C VAL A 25 -27.59 41.40 -17.92
N PRO A 26 -28.09 41.57 -16.68
CA PRO A 26 -27.50 42.48 -15.70
C PRO A 26 -26.29 41.85 -14.96
N PRO A 27 -25.37 42.66 -14.39
CA PRO A 27 -24.13 42.16 -13.79
C PRO A 27 -24.29 41.55 -12.39
N ALA A 28 -23.33 40.69 -12.02
CA ALA A 28 -23.26 40.03 -10.72
C ALA A 28 -23.00 40.99 -9.55
N SER A 29 -23.43 40.59 -8.34
CA SER A 29 -23.22 41.33 -7.08
C SER A 29 -22.32 40.54 -6.12
N THR A 30 -21.45 41.24 -5.39
CA THR A 30 -20.36 40.63 -4.60
C THR A 30 -20.55 40.82 -3.09
N LEU A 31 -20.80 39.74 -2.35
CA LEU A 31 -20.74 39.57 -0.88
C LEU A 31 -20.52 38.07 -0.60
N LEU A 32 -19.88 37.58 0.48
CA LEU A 32 -19.02 38.18 1.52
C LEU A 32 -18.20 37.01 2.14
N ALA A 33 -17.01 37.28 2.71
CA ALA A 33 -16.22 36.30 3.47
C ALA A 33 -15.98 36.79 4.92
N PRO A 34 -15.91 35.89 5.92
CA PRO A 34 -15.68 36.24 7.32
C PRO A 34 -14.22 36.59 7.63
N ASN A 35 -13.99 37.24 8.78
CA ASN A 35 -12.71 37.88 9.13
C ASN A 35 -11.68 36.95 9.77
N LEU A 36 -10.39 37.24 9.53
CA LEU A 36 -9.25 36.88 10.39
C LEU A 36 -8.65 38.16 11.00
N PRO A 37 -8.14 38.12 12.25
CA PRO A 37 -7.59 39.30 12.92
C PRO A 37 -6.19 39.66 12.41
N GLN A 38 -5.86 40.95 12.40
CA GLN A 38 -4.53 41.44 11.99
C GLN A 38 -3.49 41.30 13.12
N LEU A 39 -2.26 40.96 12.72
CA LEU A 39 -1.04 41.17 13.51
C LEU A 39 -0.15 42.22 12.83
N THR A 40 0.60 42.99 13.63
CA THR A 40 1.19 44.27 13.23
C THR A 40 2.57 44.15 12.59
N THR A 41 2.85 45.01 11.62
CA THR A 41 4.18 45.18 11.01
C THR A 41 5.22 45.70 12.01
N ALA A 42 6.42 45.10 12.01
CA ALA A 42 7.60 45.62 12.71
C ALA A 42 8.12 46.92 12.07
N THR A 43 9.06 47.60 12.73
CA THR A 43 9.50 48.96 12.37
C THR A 43 10.92 49.01 11.82
N GLN A 44 11.27 50.10 11.13
CA GLN A 44 12.61 50.28 10.56
C GLN A 44 13.73 50.30 11.63
N ALA A 45 13.41 50.59 12.89
CA ALA A 45 14.37 50.54 14.00
C ALA A 45 14.85 49.11 14.34
N ASP A 46 14.07 48.09 13.96
CA ASP A 46 14.35 46.68 14.24
C ASP A 46 15.36 46.09 13.23
N LEU A 47 15.57 46.74 12.08
CA LEU A 47 16.50 46.33 11.02
C LEU A 47 17.95 46.79 11.26
N ASP A 48 18.14 47.95 11.89
CA ASP A 48 19.46 48.58 12.01
C ASP A 48 20.39 47.88 13.05
N GLN A 49 19.86 47.03 13.94
CA GLN A 49 20.67 46.31 14.93
C GLN A 49 21.37 45.05 14.40
N LEU A 50 21.00 44.54 13.21
CA LEU A 50 21.60 43.31 12.64
C LEU A 50 22.88 43.54 11.82
N THR A 51 23.30 44.79 11.60
CA THR A 51 24.43 45.12 10.71
C THR A 51 25.73 45.46 11.47
N ALA A 52 25.95 44.85 12.64
CA ALA A 52 27.12 45.15 13.47
C ALA A 52 27.64 43.97 14.31
N LEU A 53 28.30 42.98 13.67
CA LEU A 53 29.34 42.13 14.29
C LEU A 53 30.08 41.23 13.27
N GLN A 54 31.05 41.79 12.55
CA GLN A 54 32.11 41.01 11.89
C GLN A 54 33.47 41.70 12.11
N SER A 55 34.46 40.98 12.66
CA SER A 55 35.85 41.44 12.77
C SER A 55 36.86 40.31 13.03
N SER A 56 37.74 40.07 12.05
CA SER A 56 39.13 39.57 12.20
C SER A 56 39.43 38.15 12.77
N PRO A 57 40.19 37.30 12.02
CA PRO A 57 40.72 36.03 12.51
C PRO A 57 42.17 36.14 13.08
N PRO A 58 42.63 35.17 13.90
CA PRO A 58 44.02 35.08 14.38
C PRO A 58 44.96 34.32 13.42
N THR A 59 46.27 34.48 13.61
CA THR A 59 47.36 33.91 12.78
C THR A 59 48.12 32.76 13.47
N LEU A 60 48.87 31.97 12.68
CA LEU A 60 49.72 30.86 13.14
C LEU A 60 51.23 31.08 12.84
N PRO A 61 52.15 30.50 13.65
CA PRO A 61 53.61 30.64 13.52
C PRO A 61 54.26 29.62 12.54
N PRO A 62 55.54 29.81 12.14
CA PRO A 62 56.17 29.09 11.02
C PRO A 62 56.89 27.77 11.36
N ILE A 63 57.23 27.02 10.31
CA ILE A 63 57.76 25.64 10.30
C ILE A 63 59.30 25.61 10.09
N PRO A 64 60.06 24.72 10.78
CA PRO A 64 61.46 24.39 10.45
C PRO A 64 61.58 23.19 9.45
N PRO A 65 62.67 23.07 8.68
CA PRO A 65 62.76 22.18 7.52
C PRO A 65 63.05 20.70 7.84
N PRO A 66 62.72 19.76 6.91
CA PRO A 66 62.95 18.33 7.08
C PRO A 66 64.40 17.90 6.80
N SER A 67 64.78 16.75 7.35
CA SER A 67 66.00 16.01 6.98
C SER A 67 65.65 14.75 6.18
N SER A 68 66.57 14.29 5.32
CA SER A 68 66.37 13.24 4.32
C SER A 68 66.77 11.84 4.80
N VAL A 69 66.22 10.79 4.17
CA VAL A 69 66.93 9.68 3.48
C VAL A 69 65.99 8.50 3.13
N SER A 70 66.41 7.74 2.11
CA SER A 70 65.83 6.60 1.35
C SER A 70 65.51 5.30 2.15
N SER A 71 65.12 4.12 1.61
CA SER A 71 65.03 3.56 0.22
C SER A 71 64.32 2.18 0.14
N THR A 72 63.61 1.91 -0.96
CA THR A 72 63.41 0.61 -1.70
C THR A 72 62.65 -0.62 -1.09
N PRO A 73 62.06 -1.54 -1.93
CA PRO A 73 61.10 -2.58 -1.47
C PRO A 73 61.34 -4.06 -1.93
N SER A 74 60.54 -5.00 -1.40
CA SER A 74 60.30 -6.40 -1.86
C SER A 74 59.16 -7.07 -1.06
N GLY A 75 58.41 -8.12 -1.48
CA GLY A 75 58.32 -8.89 -2.74
C GLY A 75 57.79 -10.34 -2.53
N SER A 76 57.29 -11.02 -3.59
CA SER A 76 56.87 -12.47 -3.68
C SER A 76 55.68 -12.99 -2.82
N SER A 77 54.91 -14.05 -3.15
CA SER A 77 54.62 -14.79 -4.42
C SER A 77 53.51 -15.89 -4.28
N THR A 78 53.03 -16.46 -5.41
CA THR A 78 52.52 -17.87 -5.62
C THR A 78 51.20 -18.35 -4.93
N SER A 79 50.39 -19.31 -5.42
CA SER A 79 50.28 -20.05 -6.72
C SER A 79 49.00 -20.93 -6.79
N ALA A 80 48.57 -21.37 -8.00
CA ALA A 80 47.48 -22.34 -8.24
C ALA A 80 47.97 -23.67 -8.87
N PRO A 81 47.08 -24.66 -9.09
CA PRO A 81 47.21 -25.59 -10.25
C PRO A 81 45.88 -25.86 -11.01
N SER A 82 45.92 -26.68 -12.07
CA SER A 82 44.84 -26.84 -13.08
C SER A 82 44.59 -28.31 -13.52
N GLY A 83 43.53 -28.55 -14.31
CA GLY A 83 43.21 -29.85 -14.97
C GLY A 83 42.52 -29.67 -16.34
N THR A 84 42.54 -30.68 -17.22
CA THR A 84 42.08 -30.58 -18.64
C THR A 84 41.60 -31.92 -19.23
N LEU A 85 40.72 -31.92 -20.27
CA LEU A 85 40.93 -32.52 -21.62
C LEU A 85 39.67 -32.70 -22.53
N SER A 86 39.81 -32.27 -23.79
CA SER A 86 39.41 -32.95 -25.06
C SER A 86 37.94 -33.30 -25.44
N GLY A 87 37.46 -32.82 -26.61
CA GLY A 87 36.41 -33.48 -27.41
C GLY A 87 35.89 -32.72 -28.66
N SER A 88 36.05 -33.26 -29.88
CA SER A 88 35.45 -32.82 -31.18
C SER A 88 35.58 -33.98 -32.21
N PRO A 89 34.71 -34.17 -33.23
CA PRO A 89 34.50 -33.27 -34.41
C PRO A 89 32.98 -33.15 -34.81
N SER A 90 32.48 -32.55 -35.91
CA SER A 90 32.97 -32.37 -37.30
C SER A 90 32.23 -31.25 -38.06
N SER A 91 32.74 -30.86 -39.24
CA SER A 91 32.04 -30.07 -40.28
C SER A 91 32.12 -30.80 -41.65
N PRO A 92 31.46 -30.34 -42.73
CA PRO A 92 32.17 -29.41 -43.65
C PRO A 92 31.32 -28.46 -44.55
N ALA A 93 31.99 -27.39 -45.03
CA ALA A 93 31.84 -26.72 -46.35
C ALA A 93 30.51 -25.97 -46.68
N ALA A 94 30.40 -24.93 -47.51
CA ALA A 94 31.24 -24.01 -48.32
C ALA A 94 30.22 -23.32 -49.31
N SER A 95 30.43 -22.27 -50.13
CA SER A 95 31.41 -21.20 -50.45
C SER A 95 30.69 -20.25 -51.46
N ASP A 96 31.10 -19.05 -51.88
CA ASP A 96 32.36 -18.28 -51.77
C ASP A 96 32.06 -16.75 -51.86
N ALA A 97 33.06 -15.91 -52.15
CA ALA A 97 32.98 -14.46 -52.44
C ALA A 97 33.23 -14.20 -53.96
N PRO A 98 33.77 -13.05 -54.48
CA PRO A 98 33.97 -11.69 -53.95
C PRO A 98 33.54 -10.56 -54.95
N ILE A 99 33.90 -9.27 -54.70
CA ILE A 99 34.68 -8.40 -55.63
C ILE A 99 34.78 -6.90 -55.19
N SER A 100 36.04 -6.40 -55.12
CA SER A 100 36.59 -5.04 -55.32
C SER A 100 36.16 -3.76 -54.55
N SER A 101 37.20 -2.99 -54.20
CA SER A 101 37.25 -1.58 -53.72
C SER A 101 37.38 -0.57 -54.92
N PRO A 102 37.65 0.77 -54.81
CA PRO A 102 38.63 1.45 -53.92
C PRO A 102 38.31 2.87 -53.37
N LEU A 103 39.23 3.38 -52.54
CA LEU A 103 39.38 4.78 -52.07
C LEU A 103 39.95 5.73 -53.15
N PRO A 104 39.90 7.05 -52.90
CA PRO A 104 41.10 7.89 -52.99
C PRO A 104 41.38 8.73 -51.72
N GLN A 105 42.55 9.39 -51.66
CA GLN A 105 43.06 10.15 -50.50
C GLN A 105 43.36 11.63 -50.81
N SER A 106 43.74 12.38 -49.76
CA SER A 106 44.46 13.68 -49.75
C SER A 106 43.58 14.96 -49.85
N SER A 107 44.02 16.15 -49.38
CA SER A 107 45.38 16.56 -48.98
C SER A 107 45.47 17.69 -47.92
N ALA A 108 46.45 17.57 -47.01
CA ALA A 108 47.33 18.61 -46.45
C ALA A 108 46.80 19.87 -45.71
N SER A 109 47.43 20.14 -44.55
CA SER A 109 47.38 21.43 -43.82
C SER A 109 48.80 22.05 -43.70
N PRO A 110 48.95 23.39 -43.64
CA PRO A 110 50.21 24.07 -43.28
C PRO A 110 50.38 24.23 -41.75
N ALA A 111 51.54 24.73 -41.29
CA ALA A 111 51.99 24.61 -39.90
C ALA A 111 52.17 25.93 -39.12
N LEU A 112 51.99 25.84 -37.78
CA LEU A 112 52.75 26.39 -36.63
C LEU A 112 53.45 27.78 -36.72
N PRO A 113 53.51 28.58 -35.61
CA PRO A 113 54.02 28.11 -34.30
C PRO A 113 53.48 28.71 -32.97
N ALA A 114 53.69 27.93 -31.89
CA ALA A 114 53.91 28.28 -30.45
C ALA A 114 52.94 29.24 -29.70
N SER A 115 52.56 29.02 -28.43
CA SER A 115 53.39 28.57 -27.28
C SER A 115 52.57 27.86 -26.17
N SER A 116 53.25 27.16 -25.25
CA SER A 116 52.65 26.29 -24.20
C SER A 116 52.29 26.98 -22.87
N PRO A 117 51.45 26.34 -22.04
CA PRO A 117 51.94 25.76 -20.76
C PRO A 117 51.51 24.27 -20.55
N PRO A 118 52.04 23.56 -19.52
CA PRO A 118 51.88 22.10 -19.37
C PRO A 118 50.77 21.63 -18.38
N ALA A 119 50.50 20.31 -18.41
CA ALA A 119 49.60 19.56 -17.52
C ALA A 119 50.27 19.21 -16.15
N SER A 120 49.71 18.45 -15.18
CA SER A 120 48.92 17.19 -15.26
C SER A 120 48.11 16.86 -13.99
N SER A 121 47.17 15.91 -14.11
CA SER A 121 46.47 15.16 -13.03
C SER A 121 47.14 13.79 -12.77
N PRO A 122 46.52 12.79 -12.07
CA PRO A 122 46.32 12.63 -10.61
C PRO A 122 46.95 11.26 -10.13
N PRO A 123 46.38 10.40 -9.23
CA PRO A 123 45.82 10.52 -7.85
C PRO A 123 46.47 9.56 -6.79
N SER A 124 45.90 9.54 -5.56
CA SER A 124 45.75 8.40 -4.60
C SER A 124 46.91 7.82 -3.75
N THR A 125 46.76 7.82 -2.40
CA THR A 125 46.74 6.61 -1.50
C THR A 125 46.40 6.94 -0.02
N SER A 126 45.33 6.30 0.50
CA SER A 126 45.11 5.65 1.83
C SER A 126 45.37 6.31 3.22
N SER A 127 44.43 5.98 4.12
CA SER A 127 44.20 6.23 5.58
C SER A 127 45.25 5.64 6.57
N PRO A 128 45.08 5.58 7.93
CA PRO A 128 43.97 6.06 8.82
C PRO A 128 44.38 6.77 10.15
N ILE A 129 43.39 7.35 10.87
CA ILE A 129 43.44 7.63 12.33
C ILE A 129 42.07 7.31 12.97
N LEU A 130 42.08 6.79 14.20
CA LEU A 130 40.90 6.40 15.00
C LEU A 130 40.25 7.58 15.75
N HIS A 131 38.92 7.54 15.92
CA HIS A 131 38.20 8.34 16.93
C HIS A 131 37.15 7.50 17.68
N ALA A 132 36.74 7.99 18.85
CA ALA A 132 35.90 7.31 19.84
C ALA A 132 34.40 7.35 19.48
N PRO A 133 33.56 6.43 20.03
CA PRO A 133 32.13 6.38 19.71
C PRO A 133 31.39 7.64 20.15
N ILE A 134 30.51 8.12 19.26
CA ILE A 134 29.61 9.27 19.46
C ILE A 134 28.24 8.70 19.89
N PRO A 135 27.57 9.25 20.91
CA PRO A 135 26.23 8.80 21.30
C PRO A 135 25.18 9.16 20.23
N ALA A 136 24.15 8.32 20.10
CA ALA A 136 23.10 8.50 19.11
C ALA A 136 22.32 9.83 19.31
N PRO A 137 21.96 10.54 18.22
CA PRO A 137 21.24 11.81 18.31
C PRO A 137 19.74 11.60 18.54
N THR A 138 19.19 12.20 19.61
CA THR A 138 17.75 12.38 19.76
C THR A 138 17.25 13.44 18.78
N LEU A 139 16.59 13.00 17.70
CA LEU A 139 16.04 13.89 16.68
C LEU A 139 14.78 14.61 17.18
N SER A 140 14.88 15.92 17.39
CA SER A 140 13.73 16.83 17.47
C SER A 140 13.55 17.50 16.10
N LEU A 141 12.43 17.25 15.44
CA LEU A 141 12.13 17.87 14.14
C LEU A 141 11.91 19.40 14.33
N PRO A 142 12.55 20.25 13.52
CA PRO A 142 12.30 21.69 13.54
C PRO A 142 10.93 22.02 12.93
N SER A 143 10.24 23.01 13.50
CA SER A 143 8.91 23.43 13.06
C SER A 143 8.89 23.92 11.60
N SER A 144 7.86 23.52 10.85
CA SER A 144 7.74 23.73 9.41
C SER A 144 7.67 25.20 9.00
N ALA A 145 8.72 25.69 8.35
CA ALA A 145 8.60 26.84 7.45
C ALA A 145 7.80 26.43 6.19
N THR A 146 7.09 27.38 5.57
CA THR A 146 6.01 27.13 4.61
C THR A 146 6.45 26.58 3.23
N ILE A 147 6.93 25.33 3.21
CA ILE A 147 6.89 24.47 2.03
C ILE A 147 5.51 23.80 2.02
N GLY A 148 4.79 23.86 0.90
CA GLY A 148 3.52 23.15 0.75
C GLY A 148 3.75 21.64 0.71
N ILE A 149 2.86 20.86 1.34
CA ILE A 149 2.92 19.40 1.32
C ILE A 149 2.86 18.93 -0.14
N ASP A 150 3.85 18.14 -0.56
CA ASP A 150 3.92 17.56 -1.89
C ASP A 150 2.60 16.81 -2.19
N PRO A 151 1.91 17.05 -3.33
CA PRO A 151 0.69 16.34 -3.67
C PRO A 151 0.80 14.80 -3.64
N ALA A 152 2.01 14.24 -3.75
CA ALA A 152 2.24 12.81 -3.57
C ALA A 152 2.24 12.32 -2.11
N GLU A 153 2.34 13.24 -1.14
CA GLU A 153 2.38 12.98 0.31
C GLU A 153 1.08 13.41 1.02
N GLN A 154 0.06 13.83 0.27
CA GLN A 154 -1.23 14.27 0.79
C GLN A 154 -2.17 13.09 1.09
N VAL A 155 -2.97 13.23 2.15
CA VAL A 155 -4.10 12.36 2.48
C VAL A 155 -5.38 13.05 2.02
N ALA A 156 -6.39 12.29 1.62
CA ALA A 156 -7.70 12.86 1.40
C ALA A 156 -8.27 13.44 2.73
N PRO A 157 -8.81 14.66 2.74
CA PRO A 157 -9.45 15.23 3.93
C PRO A 157 -10.65 14.35 4.35
N PRO A 158 -11.05 14.37 5.63
CA PRO A 158 -12.18 13.58 6.10
C PRO A 158 -13.43 13.79 5.24
N GLY A 159 -14.11 12.69 4.92
CA GLY A 159 -15.41 12.70 4.24
C GLY A 159 -16.49 13.34 5.11
N ILE A 160 -16.33 13.25 6.43
CA ILE A 160 -17.16 13.95 7.42
C ILE A 160 -16.27 14.41 8.61
N ASP A 161 -16.14 15.73 8.81
CA ASP A 161 -15.49 16.33 9.99
C ASP A 161 -16.55 16.97 10.90
N ILE A 162 -16.95 16.24 11.94
CA ILE A 162 -18.03 16.63 12.86
C ILE A 162 -17.45 16.95 14.24
N GLN A 163 -17.21 18.24 14.48
CA GLN A 163 -16.84 18.75 15.79
C GLN A 163 -18.08 19.04 16.66
N PRO A 164 -18.08 18.71 17.97
CA PRO A 164 -19.21 19.02 18.86
C PRO A 164 -19.62 20.50 18.84
N GLY A 165 -20.92 20.77 18.74
CA GLY A 165 -21.44 22.13 18.88
C GLY A 165 -22.85 22.36 18.31
N PRO A 166 -23.42 23.55 18.55
CA PRO A 166 -24.81 23.90 18.21
C PRO A 166 -24.99 24.48 16.80
N LEU A 167 -23.98 24.40 15.93
CA LEU A 167 -24.11 24.87 14.54
C LEU A 167 -25.14 24.01 13.79
N PRO A 168 -25.95 24.56 12.87
CA PRO A 168 -26.85 23.74 12.05
C PRO A 168 -26.12 22.58 11.36
N ILE A 169 -26.82 21.46 11.20
CA ILE A 169 -26.42 20.35 10.32
C ILE A 169 -27.27 20.50 9.05
N SER A 170 -26.65 20.55 7.88
CA SER A 170 -27.39 20.60 6.61
C SER A 170 -28.01 19.23 6.28
N PRO A 171 -29.04 19.17 5.41
CA PRO A 171 -29.65 17.90 5.04
C PRO A 171 -28.66 16.88 4.44
N LEU A 172 -27.60 17.33 3.76
CA LEU A 172 -26.59 16.45 3.18
C LEU A 172 -25.65 15.89 4.25
N GLU A 173 -25.19 16.72 5.19
CA GLU A 173 -24.41 16.27 6.35
C GLU A 173 -25.22 15.30 7.21
N ALA A 174 -26.52 15.56 7.42
CA ALA A 174 -27.41 14.70 8.19
C ALA A 174 -27.59 13.31 7.55
N ILE A 175 -27.64 13.24 6.21
CA ILE A 175 -27.68 11.97 5.46
C ILE A 175 -26.35 11.24 5.57
N ALA A 176 -25.22 11.92 5.35
CA ALA A 176 -23.89 11.31 5.46
C ALA A 176 -23.59 10.79 6.89
N MET A 177 -23.94 11.57 7.92
CA MET A 177 -23.80 11.17 9.32
C MET A 177 -24.67 9.95 9.68
N ARG A 178 -25.89 9.86 9.13
CA ARG A 178 -26.75 8.69 9.26
C ARG A 178 -26.09 7.45 8.63
N GLN A 179 -25.67 7.57 7.37
CA GLN A 179 -25.09 6.47 6.60
C GLN A 179 -23.76 5.95 7.20
N ASP A 180 -22.95 6.84 7.79
CA ASP A 180 -21.73 6.46 8.51
C ASP A 180 -22.01 5.55 9.71
N ILE A 181 -23.08 5.80 10.50
CA ILE A 181 -23.48 4.91 11.59
C ILE A 181 -24.11 3.62 11.05
N GLU A 182 -25.06 3.73 10.12
CA GLU A 182 -25.75 2.56 9.54
C GLU A 182 -24.74 1.57 8.94
N ALA A 183 -23.73 2.08 8.22
CA ALA A 183 -22.64 1.25 7.69
C ALA A 183 -21.63 0.80 8.76
N LEU A 184 -21.41 1.56 9.84
CA LEU A 184 -20.50 1.14 10.93
C LEU A 184 -21.11 0.03 11.80
N ILE A 185 -22.44 0.05 12.01
CA ILE A 185 -23.18 -1.07 12.60
C ILE A 185 -23.02 -2.31 11.72
N GLY A 186 -23.27 -2.20 10.41
CA GLY A 186 -23.10 -3.31 9.47
C GLY A 186 -21.68 -3.89 9.45
N ARG A 187 -20.63 -3.06 9.49
CA ARG A 187 -19.23 -3.52 9.58
C ARG A 187 -18.90 -4.19 10.91
N PHE A 188 -19.46 -3.68 12.02
CA PHE A 188 -19.32 -4.29 13.34
C PHE A 188 -19.97 -5.67 13.38
N GLU A 189 -21.20 -5.80 12.84
CA GLU A 189 -21.90 -7.08 12.75
C GLU A 189 -21.23 -8.06 11.79
N SER A 190 -20.71 -7.61 10.65
CA SER A 190 -19.91 -8.46 9.74
C SER A 190 -18.65 -8.98 10.43
N ALA A 191 -17.85 -8.10 11.04
CA ALA A 191 -16.65 -8.50 11.77
C ALA A 191 -16.97 -9.50 12.90
N LEU A 192 -18.07 -9.27 13.64
CA LEU A 192 -18.54 -10.16 14.71
C LEU A 192 -18.99 -11.52 14.17
N LEU A 193 -19.72 -11.53 13.05
CA LEU A 193 -20.18 -12.74 12.38
C LEU A 193 -19.00 -13.58 11.88
N SER A 194 -18.05 -12.99 11.15
CA SER A 194 -16.82 -13.68 10.72
C SER A 194 -16.03 -14.22 11.91
N ALA A 195 -15.87 -13.43 12.97
CA ALA A 195 -15.12 -13.81 14.17
C ALA A 195 -15.75 -15.00 14.93
N ASN A 196 -17.08 -15.06 14.99
CA ASN A 196 -17.80 -16.16 15.64
C ASN A 196 -17.87 -17.41 14.73
N ALA A 197 -18.04 -17.23 13.42
CA ALA A 197 -18.09 -18.31 12.44
C ALA A 197 -16.76 -19.10 12.32
N ILE A 198 -15.62 -18.49 12.65
CA ILE A 198 -14.31 -19.18 12.72
C ILE A 198 -14.29 -20.27 13.81
N ALA A 199 -15.04 -20.10 14.90
CA ALA A 199 -15.17 -21.12 15.94
C ALA A 199 -16.25 -22.18 15.61
N TYR A 200 -17.00 -22.01 14.51
CA TYR A 200 -18.14 -22.83 14.13
C TYR A 200 -17.74 -23.87 13.07
N ASP A 201 -17.15 -24.98 13.51
CA ASP A 201 -16.85 -26.11 12.63
C ASP A 201 -18.12 -26.90 12.28
N SER A 202 -18.81 -26.42 11.24
CA SER A 202 -19.56 -27.31 10.36
C SER A 202 -19.42 -26.85 8.91
N SER A 203 -18.96 -27.75 8.05
CA SER A 203 -19.38 -27.72 6.65
C SER A 203 -20.90 -27.72 6.59
N LEU A 204 -21.50 -27.17 5.53
CA LEU A 204 -22.86 -27.57 5.19
C LEU A 204 -22.90 -29.11 5.18
N THR A 205 -23.87 -29.71 5.88
CA THR A 205 -24.06 -31.17 5.84
C THR A 205 -25.47 -31.49 5.42
N LEU A 206 -25.60 -31.94 4.17
CA LEU A 206 -26.74 -32.75 3.75
C LEU A 206 -26.69 -34.07 4.51
N ASP A 207 -27.41 -34.20 5.63
CA ASP A 207 -27.72 -35.54 6.18
C ASP A 207 -28.50 -36.31 5.10
N PRO A 208 -28.03 -37.48 4.65
CA PRO A 208 -28.72 -38.28 3.66
C PRO A 208 -30.09 -38.83 4.10
N ASN A 209 -30.50 -38.66 5.36
CA ASN A 209 -31.72 -39.22 5.94
C ASN A 209 -32.80 -38.19 6.32
N GLY A 210 -32.48 -36.89 6.33
CA GLY A 210 -33.41 -35.83 6.72
C GLY A 210 -33.79 -35.83 8.21
N GLN A 211 -32.85 -36.16 9.10
CA GLN A 211 -33.01 -35.96 10.53
C GLN A 211 -32.32 -34.67 10.99
N ASP A 212 -33.12 -33.80 11.61
CA ASP A 212 -32.67 -32.58 12.28
C ASP A 212 -31.88 -32.93 13.54
N ASP A 213 -30.54 -32.95 13.44
CA ASP A 213 -29.64 -32.90 14.59
C ASP A 213 -29.58 -31.45 15.11
N SER A 214 -30.68 -30.99 15.69
CA SER A 214 -30.75 -29.74 16.44
C SER A 214 -29.84 -29.84 17.68
N VAL A 215 -28.64 -29.27 17.58
CA VAL A 215 -27.66 -29.22 18.66
C VAL A 215 -28.23 -28.40 19.82
N ASP A 216 -28.60 -29.09 20.89
CA ASP A 216 -29.11 -28.49 22.12
C ASP A 216 -28.05 -27.54 22.72
N PRO A 217 -28.30 -26.22 22.81
CA PRO A 217 -27.29 -25.24 23.17
C PRO A 217 -26.76 -25.38 24.61
N GLU A 218 -27.43 -26.15 25.49
CA GLU A 218 -26.84 -26.48 26.81
C GLU A 218 -25.58 -27.35 26.72
N GLN A 219 -25.37 -28.12 25.64
CA GLN A 219 -24.23 -29.04 25.55
C GLN A 219 -22.91 -28.39 25.13
N ALA A 220 -22.94 -27.25 24.43
CA ALA A 220 -21.73 -26.53 24.03
C ALA A 220 -20.99 -25.88 25.22
N GLN A 221 -21.68 -25.62 26.34
CA GLN A 221 -21.10 -24.97 27.54
C GLN A 221 -20.45 -25.93 28.55
N VAL A 222 -20.62 -27.26 28.41
CA VAL A 222 -20.15 -28.23 29.42
C VAL A 222 -18.73 -28.75 29.13
N SER A 223 -18.25 -28.62 27.89
CA SER A 223 -17.01 -29.22 27.36
C SER A 223 -15.68 -28.69 27.95
N LEU A 224 -15.70 -27.76 28.91
CA LEU A 224 -14.51 -27.05 29.42
C LEU A 224 -14.20 -27.26 30.91
N ASP A 225 -15.07 -27.94 31.68
CA ASP A 225 -14.92 -28.06 33.15
C ASP A 225 -14.67 -29.48 33.70
N GLU A 226 -14.67 -30.54 32.87
CA GLU A 226 -14.44 -31.94 33.31
C GLU A 226 -13.07 -32.53 32.92
N ASP A 227 -11.96 -31.93 33.38
CA ASP A 227 -10.64 -32.63 33.38
C ASP A 227 -9.84 -32.46 34.70
N THR A 228 -10.53 -32.52 35.85
CA THR A 228 -9.87 -32.46 37.18
C THR A 228 -10.39 -33.41 38.27
N ASN A 229 -10.74 -34.68 37.99
CA ASN A 229 -10.70 -35.78 39.00
C ASN A 229 -10.96 -37.21 38.47
N ALA A 230 -9.92 -37.99 38.11
CA ALA A 230 -10.12 -39.40 37.70
C ALA A 230 -8.92 -40.38 37.92
N ALA A 231 -8.20 -40.34 39.04
CA ALA A 231 -7.05 -41.27 39.23
C ALA A 231 -6.74 -41.70 40.70
N GLN A 232 -7.58 -42.51 41.35
CA GLN A 232 -7.17 -43.15 42.63
C GLN A 232 -7.81 -44.52 42.98
N LYS A 233 -7.48 -45.56 42.19
CA LYS A 233 -7.46 -47.03 42.51
C LYS A 233 -7.26 -47.80 41.19
N GLY A 234 -6.41 -48.82 41.05
CA GLY A 234 -5.41 -49.38 41.97
C GLY A 234 -5.47 -50.91 42.06
N THR A 235 -4.53 -51.61 41.42
CA THR A 235 -4.23 -53.06 41.56
C THR A 235 -2.80 -53.34 41.06
N ASP A 236 -2.15 -54.36 41.62
CA ASP A 236 -0.69 -54.57 41.58
C ASP A 236 -0.19 -55.57 40.51
N SER A 237 1.04 -55.42 40.01
CA SER A 237 2.03 -56.52 39.82
C SER A 237 3.44 -56.07 39.38
N GLU A 238 4.42 -56.88 39.79
CA GLU A 238 5.89 -56.95 39.56
C GLU A 238 6.34 -56.87 38.06
N GLU A 239 7.60 -56.69 37.59
CA GLU A 239 9.01 -56.47 38.08
C GLU A 239 9.87 -56.08 36.82
N GLU A 240 11.10 -55.53 36.77
CA GLU A 240 12.10 -54.88 37.67
C GLU A 240 13.12 -54.06 36.81
N VAL A 241 13.94 -53.15 37.39
CA VAL A 241 15.13 -52.41 36.83
C VAL A 241 15.01 -51.56 35.52
N ALA A 242 15.77 -50.48 35.25
CA ALA A 242 16.84 -49.73 35.96
C ALA A 242 16.96 -48.25 35.46
N ASN A 243 17.54 -47.35 36.29
CA ASN A 243 18.36 -46.13 36.04
C ASN A 243 18.20 -45.24 34.77
N SER A 244 18.37 -43.90 34.81
CA SER A 244 18.90 -42.99 35.86
C SER A 244 18.54 -41.51 35.63
N ASP A 245 18.57 -40.72 36.71
CA ASP A 245 19.02 -39.30 36.88
C ASP A 245 19.13 -38.34 35.67
N ALA A 246 18.90 -37.01 35.76
CA ALA A 246 18.28 -36.06 36.72
C ALA A 246 18.27 -34.66 36.01
N SER A 247 17.79 -33.51 36.51
CA SER A 247 17.42 -32.99 37.83
C SER A 247 16.33 -31.88 37.70
N VAL A 248 15.88 -31.30 38.82
CA VAL A 248 14.97 -30.12 38.88
C VAL A 248 15.64 -28.95 39.60
N LEU A 249 15.27 -27.70 39.30
CA LEU A 249 15.30 -26.61 40.30
C LEU A 249 14.28 -25.48 39.99
N VAL A 250 13.44 -25.17 40.99
CA VAL A 250 12.52 -24.01 41.04
C VAL A 250 12.70 -23.36 42.41
N ALA A 251 12.64 -22.03 42.50
CA ALA A 251 12.70 -21.32 43.78
C ALA A 251 11.79 -20.06 43.78
N SER A 252 10.94 -19.96 44.79
CA SER A 252 10.06 -18.83 45.06
C SER A 252 10.40 -18.19 46.41
N SER A 253 10.12 -16.89 46.59
CA SER A 253 10.19 -16.26 47.92
C SER A 253 9.27 -15.04 48.04
N THR A 254 8.43 -15.03 49.07
CA THR A 254 7.55 -13.92 49.46
C THR A 254 8.17 -13.08 50.60
N GLY A 255 7.69 -11.85 50.79
CA GLY A 255 8.06 -10.97 51.92
C GLY A 255 7.07 -9.80 52.05
N THR A 256 6.84 -9.30 53.28
CA THR A 256 5.69 -8.41 53.57
C THR A 256 5.96 -7.44 54.74
N LEU A 257 5.11 -6.41 54.87
CA LEU A 257 4.84 -5.53 56.03
C LEU A 257 5.73 -4.29 56.27
N GLY A 258 5.06 -3.17 56.60
CA GLY A 258 5.65 -1.98 57.23
C GLY A 258 4.86 -0.68 57.00
N ILE A 259 3.97 -0.28 57.93
CA ILE A 259 3.21 0.99 57.87
C ILE A 259 3.64 1.93 59.02
N ALA A 260 3.89 3.21 58.71
CA ALA A 260 3.83 4.33 59.65
C ALA A 260 3.61 5.65 58.89
N SER A 261 2.89 6.61 59.47
CA SER A 261 2.45 7.86 58.81
C SER A 261 2.66 9.10 59.68
N HIS A 262 2.82 10.27 59.05
CA HIS A 262 2.62 11.61 59.63
C HIS A 262 2.38 12.66 58.52
N GLU A 263 1.54 13.66 58.79
CA GLU A 263 1.17 14.76 57.89
C GLU A 263 2.03 16.02 58.12
N VAL A 264 2.02 16.96 57.16
CA VAL A 264 1.71 18.41 57.36
C VAL A 264 1.60 19.11 55.97
N ASP A 265 0.73 20.13 55.88
CA ASP A 265 0.29 20.86 54.67
C ASP A 265 1.35 21.48 53.74
N GLY A 266 0.95 21.70 52.47
CA GLY A 266 1.72 22.46 51.48
C GLY A 266 0.99 22.76 50.15
N ASN A 267 -0.13 23.50 50.19
CA ASN A 267 -0.98 23.81 49.02
C ASN A 267 -0.25 24.44 47.79
N VAL A 268 -0.31 23.77 46.63
CA VAL A 268 -0.38 24.41 45.29
C VAL A 268 -1.31 23.59 44.40
N THR A 269 -2.43 24.18 43.96
CA THR A 269 -3.42 23.48 43.11
C THR A 269 -2.92 23.37 41.67
N ARG A 270 -2.74 22.13 41.19
CA ARG A 270 -2.66 21.79 39.76
C ARG A 270 -3.86 20.91 39.43
N LEU A 271 -4.61 21.23 38.37
CA LEU A 271 -5.73 20.39 37.94
C LEU A 271 -5.18 19.01 37.55
N GLN A 272 -5.72 17.97 38.18
CA GLN A 272 -5.33 16.59 37.94
C GLN A 272 -6.22 15.97 36.86
N ASN A 273 -5.63 15.09 36.05
CA ASN A 273 -6.41 14.11 35.30
C ASN A 273 -7.19 13.26 36.31
N THR A 274 -8.48 13.04 36.06
CA THR A 274 -9.21 11.97 36.75
C THR A 274 -8.83 10.64 36.11
N GLU A 275 -8.02 9.85 36.81
CA GLU A 275 -7.88 8.43 36.52
C GLU A 275 -9.25 7.77 36.69
N SER A 276 -9.82 7.20 35.62
CA SER A 276 -10.99 6.33 35.74
C SER A 276 -10.56 5.05 36.46
N PRO A 277 -11.33 4.55 37.45
CA PRO A 277 -10.98 3.33 38.15
C PRO A 277 -11.11 2.13 37.20
N ALA A 278 -10.16 1.19 37.26
CA ALA A 278 -10.29 -0.10 36.59
C ALA A 278 -11.45 -0.89 37.23
N THR A 279 -12.63 -0.79 36.63
CA THR A 279 -13.79 -1.63 36.94
C THR A 279 -13.79 -2.83 36.01
N ASN A 280 -14.05 -4.02 36.55
CA ASN A 280 -14.33 -5.20 35.73
C ASN A 280 -15.51 -4.89 34.80
N SER A 281 -15.27 -4.78 33.50
CA SER A 281 -16.36 -4.86 32.52
C SER A 281 -16.99 -6.26 32.65
N PRO A 282 -18.31 -6.38 32.79
CA PRO A 282 -18.95 -7.62 32.33
C PRO A 282 -18.68 -7.73 30.83
N VAL A 283 -18.60 -8.95 30.29
CA VAL A 283 -18.67 -9.13 28.84
C VAL A 283 -20.10 -8.76 28.44
N THR A 284 -20.25 -7.55 27.90
CA THR A 284 -21.53 -7.11 27.34
C THR A 284 -21.86 -8.00 26.15
N ASP A 285 -23.11 -8.42 26.04
CA ASP A 285 -23.62 -9.11 24.87
C ASP A 285 -23.36 -8.25 23.61
N PRO A 286 -22.60 -8.74 22.60
CA PRO A 286 -22.34 -7.97 21.39
C PRO A 286 -23.60 -7.52 20.66
N GLN A 287 -24.71 -8.27 20.75
CA GLN A 287 -25.99 -7.83 20.15
C GLN A 287 -26.61 -6.65 20.92
N ALA A 288 -26.34 -6.52 22.23
CA ALA A 288 -26.75 -5.36 23.00
C ALA A 288 -25.97 -4.09 22.61
N ILE A 289 -24.74 -4.22 22.14
CA ILE A 289 -23.95 -3.10 21.59
C ILE A 289 -24.58 -2.57 20.30
N VAL A 290 -25.00 -3.47 19.40
CA VAL A 290 -25.76 -3.11 18.17
C VAL A 290 -27.04 -2.36 18.54
N VAL A 291 -27.85 -2.94 19.44
CA VAL A 291 -29.13 -2.37 19.88
C VAL A 291 -28.98 -1.01 20.62
N GLU A 292 -27.85 -0.76 21.29
CA GLU A 292 -27.55 0.56 21.87
C GLU A 292 -27.08 1.57 20.79
N ALA A 293 -26.33 1.13 19.79
CA ALA A 293 -25.95 1.96 18.64
C ALA A 293 -27.16 2.38 17.78
N GLU A 294 -28.11 1.46 17.53
CA GLU A 294 -29.41 1.77 16.89
C GLU A 294 -30.20 2.82 17.70
N GLN A 295 -30.27 2.67 19.02
CA GLN A 295 -30.93 3.64 19.89
C GLN A 295 -30.25 5.02 19.86
N LEU A 296 -28.93 5.08 19.67
CA LEU A 296 -28.20 6.35 19.48
C LEU A 296 -28.45 6.95 18.09
N LEU A 297 -28.65 6.13 17.05
CA LEU A 297 -29.06 6.58 15.72
C LEU A 297 -30.48 7.17 15.70
N ASP A 298 -31.42 6.55 16.42
CA ASP A 298 -32.77 7.10 16.62
C ASP A 298 -32.74 8.41 17.42
N GLN A 299 -31.95 8.49 18.51
CA GLN A 299 -31.76 9.72 19.27
C GLN A 299 -31.14 10.85 18.43
N PHE A 300 -30.20 10.51 17.52
CA PHE A 300 -29.68 11.45 16.52
C PHE A 300 -30.77 11.96 15.57
N ALA A 301 -31.68 11.09 15.12
CA ALA A 301 -32.80 11.44 14.26
C ALA A 301 -33.81 12.38 14.96
N ASP A 302 -34.18 12.09 16.22
CA ASP A 302 -35.06 12.92 17.04
C ASP A 302 -34.42 14.28 17.38
N ALA A 303 -33.11 14.31 17.64
CA ALA A 303 -32.36 15.54 17.85
C ALA A 303 -32.33 16.42 16.58
N LEU A 304 -32.16 15.84 15.39
CA LEU A 304 -32.32 16.56 14.12
C LEU A 304 -33.76 17.07 13.93
N GLY A 305 -34.77 16.24 14.21
CA GLY A 305 -36.19 16.60 14.10
C GLY A 305 -36.61 17.75 15.02
N THR A 306 -35.93 17.90 16.16
CA THR A 306 -36.10 19.01 17.12
C THR A 306 -35.13 20.17 16.92
N SER A 307 -34.20 20.08 15.96
CA SER A 307 -33.11 21.03 15.71
C SER A 307 -32.12 21.21 16.87
N ASP A 308 -31.97 20.23 17.77
CA ASP A 308 -30.84 20.17 18.70
C ASP A 308 -29.62 19.55 18.02
N TYR A 309 -28.96 20.37 17.20
CA TYR A 309 -27.75 19.98 16.47
C TYR A 309 -26.56 19.67 17.39
N ASN A 310 -26.61 20.04 18.68
CA ASN A 310 -25.57 19.67 19.62
C ASN A 310 -25.80 18.24 20.14
N ALA A 311 -27.03 17.93 20.58
CA ALA A 311 -27.42 16.57 20.94
C ALA A 311 -27.19 15.61 19.76
N ALA A 312 -27.61 15.98 18.54
CA ALA A 312 -27.39 15.17 17.34
C ALA A 312 -25.90 14.78 17.16
N ARG A 313 -24.97 15.74 17.20
CA ARG A 313 -23.53 15.44 17.10
C ARG A 313 -23.02 14.59 18.28
N THR A 314 -23.56 14.78 19.49
CA THR A 314 -23.21 13.95 20.65
C THR A 314 -23.67 12.51 20.47
N HIS A 315 -24.92 12.26 20.06
CA HIS A 315 -25.42 10.90 19.80
C HIS A 315 -24.61 10.22 18.67
N TRP A 316 -24.27 10.96 17.61
CA TRP A 316 -23.45 10.44 16.51
C TRP A 316 -22.03 10.06 16.95
N LEU A 317 -21.34 10.92 17.70
CA LEU A 317 -20.02 10.61 18.25
C LEU A 317 -20.06 9.42 19.22
N ASN A 318 -21.09 9.35 20.07
CA ASN A 318 -21.26 8.26 21.03
C ASN A 318 -21.49 6.91 20.33
N ALA A 319 -22.29 6.86 19.26
CA ALA A 319 -22.55 5.62 18.50
C ALA A 319 -21.26 5.06 17.89
N ARG A 320 -20.44 5.93 17.28
CA ARG A 320 -19.15 5.53 16.69
C ARG A 320 -18.16 5.05 17.75
N GLN A 321 -18.06 5.79 18.86
CA GLN A 321 -17.18 5.43 19.97
C GLN A 321 -17.59 4.09 20.59
N LEU A 322 -18.90 3.86 20.80
CA LEU A 322 -19.44 2.60 21.32
C LEU A 322 -19.10 1.40 20.43
N LEU A 323 -19.29 1.51 19.12
CA LEU A 323 -18.99 0.43 18.16
C LEU A 323 -17.47 0.19 18.06
N TRP A 324 -16.65 1.24 18.09
CA TRP A 324 -15.19 1.13 18.06
C TRP A 324 -14.60 0.55 19.36
N ASP A 325 -15.09 0.94 20.54
CA ASP A 325 -14.59 0.45 21.83
C ASP A 325 -14.93 -1.03 22.10
N ASN A 326 -15.88 -1.59 21.35
CA ASN A 326 -16.31 -3.00 21.44
C ASN A 326 -15.99 -3.81 20.18
N PHE A 327 -15.27 -3.23 19.20
CA PHE A 327 -15.02 -3.89 17.91
C PHE A 327 -14.24 -5.21 18.12
N PRO A 328 -14.64 -6.33 17.49
CA PRO A 328 -14.01 -7.63 17.71
C PRO A 328 -12.51 -7.57 17.37
N SER A 329 -11.71 -7.61 18.43
CA SER A 329 -10.25 -7.39 18.41
C SER A 329 -9.50 -8.38 19.32
N ASP A 330 -10.24 -9.19 20.07
CA ASP A 330 -9.81 -10.18 21.06
C ASP A 330 -9.59 -11.59 20.49
N ARG A 331 -10.04 -11.84 19.25
CA ARG A 331 -10.08 -13.16 18.60
C ARG A 331 -9.80 -13.07 17.11
N PRO A 332 -9.45 -14.19 16.44
CA PRO A 332 -9.19 -14.22 15.00
C PRO A 332 -10.39 -13.78 14.15
N ILE A 333 -10.09 -13.00 13.11
CA ILE A 333 -10.95 -12.69 11.96
C ILE A 333 -10.15 -13.10 10.70
N GLN A 334 -9.50 -14.27 10.76
CA GLN A 334 -8.53 -14.70 9.76
C GLN A 334 -9.23 -15.22 8.51
N GLN A 335 -8.97 -14.55 7.38
CA GLN A 335 -9.33 -14.99 6.04
C GLN A 335 -8.15 -14.79 5.08
N SER A 336 -8.13 -15.55 3.98
CA SER A 336 -7.01 -15.58 3.04
C SER A 336 -7.00 -14.36 2.13
N GLU A 337 -6.26 -13.34 2.57
CA GLU A 337 -6.24 -11.99 1.98
C GLU A 337 -4.78 -11.51 1.81
N ILE A 338 -4.55 -10.56 0.90
CA ILE A 338 -3.27 -9.86 0.81
C ILE A 338 -3.18 -8.94 2.05
N ARG A 339 -2.21 -9.19 2.93
CA ARG A 339 -1.93 -8.39 4.14
C ARG A 339 -0.57 -7.76 3.96
N ALA A 340 -0.54 -6.68 3.17
CA ALA A 340 0.70 -6.05 2.73
C ALA A 340 1.13 -4.86 3.60
N ILE A 341 2.43 -4.54 3.61
CA ILE A 341 2.94 -3.31 4.26
C ILE A 341 4.11 -2.69 3.49
N TRP A 342 4.13 -1.35 3.41
CA TRP A 342 5.30 -0.61 2.91
C TRP A 342 6.37 -0.49 4.00
N PHE A 343 7.56 -1.03 3.73
CA PHE A 343 8.71 -0.97 4.62
C PHE A 343 9.65 0.14 4.12
N ASP A 344 9.54 1.30 4.76
CA ASP A 344 10.19 2.54 4.34
C ASP A 344 11.68 2.61 4.69
N ARG A 345 12.45 3.40 3.93
CA ARG A 345 13.88 3.67 4.15
C ARG A 345 14.17 4.32 5.51
N GLY A 346 13.19 4.88 6.21
CA GLY A 346 13.35 5.31 7.61
C GLY A 346 13.52 4.11 8.53
N SER A 347 12.57 3.17 8.46
CA SER A 347 12.62 1.89 9.16
C SER A 347 13.88 1.07 8.81
N ILE A 348 14.29 1.02 7.53
CA ILE A 348 15.52 0.29 7.12
C ILE A 348 16.78 0.92 7.74
N VAL A 349 16.90 2.25 7.73
CA VAL A 349 18.02 2.97 8.34
C VAL A 349 18.01 2.85 9.87
N ALA A 350 16.82 2.81 10.49
CA ALA A 350 16.67 2.62 11.94
C ALA A 350 17.06 1.19 12.40
N ALA A 351 16.78 0.18 11.57
CA ALA A 351 17.20 -1.20 11.81
C ALA A 351 18.72 -1.39 11.77
N GLY A 352 19.39 -0.76 10.80
CA GLY A 352 20.85 -0.63 10.72
C GLY A 352 21.69 -1.92 10.63
N SER A 353 21.05 -3.09 10.58
CA SER A 353 21.67 -4.43 10.61
C SER A 353 20.65 -5.53 10.31
N ARG A 354 21.11 -6.75 9.96
CA ARG A 354 20.26 -7.95 9.86
C ARG A 354 19.44 -8.18 11.13
N GLN A 355 20.03 -8.03 12.32
CA GLN A 355 19.32 -8.27 13.58
C GLN A 355 18.17 -7.26 13.78
N GLY A 356 18.41 -5.98 13.52
CA GLY A 356 17.37 -4.95 13.60
C GLY A 356 16.25 -5.16 12.58
N LEU A 357 16.57 -5.70 11.39
CA LEU A 357 15.54 -6.13 10.44
C LEU A 357 14.79 -7.35 10.98
N ALA A 358 15.48 -8.40 11.45
CA ALA A 358 14.86 -9.62 11.97
C ALA A 358 13.83 -9.32 13.06
N GLU A 359 14.18 -8.45 14.02
CA GLU A 359 13.27 -8.02 15.09
C GLU A 359 12.01 -7.30 14.55
N ILE A 360 12.11 -6.55 13.45
CA ILE A 360 10.94 -5.95 12.79
C ILE A 360 10.13 -7.02 12.05
N PHE A 361 10.79 -7.89 11.28
CA PHE A 361 10.15 -8.96 10.52
C PHE A 361 9.41 -9.97 11.44
N ASP A 362 9.94 -10.25 12.63
CA ASP A 362 9.25 -11.03 13.67
C ASP A 362 7.92 -10.38 14.10
N ARG A 363 7.90 -9.05 14.26
CA ARG A 363 6.67 -8.29 14.59
C ARG A 363 5.68 -8.26 13.43
N LEU A 364 6.16 -8.12 12.19
CA LEU A 364 5.32 -8.16 10.99
C LEU A 364 4.68 -9.55 10.78
N ALA A 365 5.45 -10.62 11.00
CA ALA A 365 4.95 -12.00 10.97
C ALA A 365 3.89 -12.25 12.07
N ALA A 366 4.15 -11.80 13.31
CA ALA A 366 3.18 -11.89 14.40
C ALA A 366 1.86 -11.16 14.10
N ALA A 367 1.95 -9.95 13.53
CA ALA A 367 0.81 -9.18 13.04
C ALA A 367 0.18 -9.76 11.74
N GLY A 368 0.72 -10.85 11.21
CA GLY A 368 0.15 -11.57 10.07
C GLY A 368 0.41 -10.98 8.69
N ILE A 369 1.30 -10.00 8.57
CA ILE A 369 1.74 -9.49 7.27
C ILE A 369 2.31 -10.65 6.45
N ASN A 370 1.78 -10.85 5.24
CA ASN A 370 2.23 -11.90 4.31
C ASN A 370 2.95 -11.34 3.07
N THR A 371 2.91 -10.02 2.86
CA THR A 371 3.62 -9.34 1.76
C THR A 371 4.31 -8.07 2.26
N ILE A 372 5.58 -7.86 1.93
CA ILE A 372 6.34 -6.64 2.26
C ILE A 372 6.78 -5.94 0.98
N PHE A 373 6.46 -4.65 0.88
CA PHE A 373 6.94 -3.75 -0.18
C PHE A 373 8.17 -3.00 0.36
N PHE A 374 9.37 -3.54 0.12
CA PHE A 374 10.61 -3.11 0.79
C PHE A 374 11.32 -1.99 0.01
N GLU A 375 11.49 -0.80 0.59
CA GLU A 375 11.97 0.40 -0.13
C GLU A 375 13.42 0.29 -0.60
N THR A 376 13.56 -0.32 -1.78
CA THR A 376 14.81 -0.78 -2.38
C THR A 376 15.53 0.34 -3.13
N ILE A 377 14.76 1.25 -3.76
CA ILE A 377 15.28 2.47 -4.40
C ILE A 377 14.45 3.66 -3.97
N ASN A 378 15.08 4.59 -3.24
CA ASN A 378 14.50 5.83 -2.74
C ASN A 378 15.32 7.03 -3.25
N ALA A 379 14.65 8.08 -3.74
CA ALA A 379 15.31 9.32 -4.18
C ALA A 379 16.45 9.14 -5.22
N GLY A 380 16.42 8.05 -6.00
CA GLY A 380 17.47 7.70 -6.97
C GLY A 380 18.69 6.96 -6.40
N TYR A 381 18.66 6.55 -5.13
CA TYR A 381 19.69 5.73 -4.49
C TYR A 381 19.16 4.31 -4.18
N PRO A 382 19.84 3.23 -4.59
CA PRO A 382 19.56 1.89 -4.07
C PRO A 382 20.05 1.74 -2.63
N ILE A 383 19.35 0.94 -1.83
CA ILE A 383 19.82 0.54 -0.49
C ILE A 383 20.96 -0.49 -0.54
N TYR A 384 21.07 -1.22 -1.65
CA TYR A 384 22.00 -2.34 -1.89
C TYR A 384 23.19 -1.91 -2.78
N PRO A 385 24.30 -2.69 -2.83
CA PRO A 385 25.50 -2.35 -3.59
C PRO A 385 25.34 -2.67 -5.09
N SER A 386 24.54 -1.86 -5.80
CA SER A 386 24.34 -1.92 -7.26
C SER A 386 25.63 -1.72 -8.06
N ALA A 387 25.76 -2.41 -9.19
CA ALA A 387 26.77 -2.20 -10.21
C ALA A 387 26.33 -1.24 -11.33
N ILE A 388 25.05 -0.88 -11.38
CA ILE A 388 24.43 -0.02 -12.40
C ILE A 388 24.19 1.40 -11.89
N ALA A 389 23.75 1.56 -10.64
CA ALA A 389 23.46 2.87 -10.05
C ALA A 389 24.75 3.65 -9.71
N PRO A 390 24.76 5.00 -9.76
CA PRO A 390 25.98 5.77 -9.54
C PRO A 390 26.59 5.64 -8.12
N VAL A 391 25.75 5.42 -7.10
CA VAL A 391 26.16 5.35 -5.68
C VAL A 391 25.05 4.75 -4.80
N GLN A 392 25.41 3.90 -3.83
CA GLN A 392 24.51 3.37 -2.79
C GLN A 392 23.98 4.50 -1.88
N ASN A 393 22.81 4.32 -1.29
CA ASN A 393 22.19 5.27 -0.35
C ASN A 393 23.12 5.56 0.84
N PRO A 394 23.62 6.80 1.04
CA PRO A 394 24.67 7.08 2.02
C PRO A 394 24.18 7.09 3.48
N LEU A 395 22.88 6.84 3.72
CA LEU A 395 22.35 6.53 5.04
C LEU A 395 22.51 5.04 5.41
N ILE A 396 22.84 4.18 4.45
CA ILE A 396 23.14 2.77 4.67
C ILE A 396 24.67 2.58 4.81
N PRO A 397 25.16 1.88 5.86
CA PRO A 397 26.55 1.46 5.94
C PRO A 397 27.02 0.70 4.69
N SER A 398 28.07 1.16 4.04
CA SER A 398 28.60 0.61 2.77
C SER A 398 29.21 -0.80 2.85
N THR A 399 29.06 -1.48 3.98
CA THR A 399 29.41 -2.89 4.21
C THR A 399 28.18 -3.76 4.44
N TRP A 400 26.98 -3.20 4.28
CA TRP A 400 25.69 -3.85 4.50
C TRP A 400 24.89 -3.86 3.19
N ASP A 401 24.26 -4.99 2.91
CA ASP A 401 23.24 -5.15 1.88
C ASP A 401 21.90 -5.45 2.58
N PRO A 402 21.03 -4.45 2.78
CA PRO A 402 19.76 -4.66 3.47
C PRO A 402 18.76 -5.45 2.62
N LEU A 403 18.93 -5.53 1.29
CA LEU A 403 18.00 -6.27 0.43
C LEU A 403 18.27 -7.78 0.52
N ALA A 404 19.55 -8.19 0.48
CA ALA A 404 19.93 -9.58 0.71
C ALA A 404 19.44 -10.07 2.08
N ASP A 405 19.69 -9.29 3.15
CA ASP A 405 19.21 -9.64 4.48
C ASP A 405 17.67 -9.68 4.56
N ALA A 406 16.97 -8.75 3.91
CA ALA A 406 15.51 -8.69 3.97
C ALA A 406 14.82 -9.85 3.22
N VAL A 407 15.35 -10.30 2.07
CA VAL A 407 14.81 -11.46 1.34
C VAL A 407 14.91 -12.72 2.19
N ASP A 408 16.08 -13.03 2.73
CA ASP A 408 16.26 -14.17 3.64
C ASP A 408 15.27 -14.09 4.82
N LEU A 409 15.17 -12.93 5.48
CA LEU A 409 14.33 -12.75 6.66
C LEU A 409 12.83 -12.83 6.35
N ALA A 410 12.41 -12.48 5.12
CA ALA A 410 11.04 -12.67 4.65
C ALA A 410 10.72 -14.17 4.50
N HIS A 411 11.57 -14.88 3.76
CA HIS A 411 11.40 -16.30 3.45
C HIS A 411 11.54 -17.20 4.69
N GLU A 412 12.42 -16.86 5.63
CA GLU A 412 12.51 -17.46 6.98
C GLU A 412 11.15 -17.47 7.72
N ARG A 413 10.21 -16.58 7.37
CA ARG A 413 8.93 -16.33 8.05
C ARG A 413 7.70 -16.59 7.17
N GLY A 414 7.87 -17.08 5.94
CA GLY A 414 6.76 -17.27 5.00
C GLY A 414 6.12 -15.96 4.51
N ILE A 415 6.88 -14.87 4.51
CA ILE A 415 6.46 -13.57 3.99
C ILE A 415 7.08 -13.38 2.62
N GLU A 416 6.32 -12.88 1.65
CA GLU A 416 6.86 -12.48 0.34
C GLU A 416 7.43 -11.06 0.38
N LEU A 417 8.56 -10.84 -0.27
CA LEU A 417 9.20 -9.55 -0.40
C LEU A 417 9.19 -9.08 -1.86
N HIS A 418 8.47 -7.99 -2.12
CA HIS A 418 8.56 -7.25 -3.37
C HIS A 418 9.52 -6.07 -3.18
N ALA A 419 10.48 -5.91 -4.08
CA ALA A 419 11.36 -4.75 -4.08
C ALA A 419 10.59 -3.49 -4.52
N TRP A 420 10.33 -2.56 -3.61
CA TRP A 420 9.69 -1.27 -3.90
C TRP A 420 10.71 -0.28 -4.45
N VAL A 421 10.46 0.21 -5.67
CA VAL A 421 11.38 1.06 -6.41
C VAL A 421 10.69 2.32 -6.91
N TRP A 422 11.32 3.48 -6.69
CA TRP A 422 10.95 4.74 -7.33
C TRP A 422 11.45 4.72 -8.77
N ALA A 423 10.53 4.67 -9.75
CA ALA A 423 10.86 4.57 -11.17
C ALA A 423 11.26 5.92 -11.78
N PHE A 424 10.31 6.83 -12.02
CA PHE A 424 10.63 8.10 -12.69
C PHE A 424 10.93 9.27 -11.73
N ALA A 425 10.67 9.16 -10.43
CA ALA A 425 11.08 10.18 -9.46
C ALA A 425 12.54 9.99 -9.03
N ALA A 426 13.37 11.02 -9.18
CA ALA A 426 14.78 11.02 -8.82
C ALA A 426 15.09 12.19 -7.88
N GLY A 427 15.93 11.98 -6.86
CA GLY A 427 16.19 12.97 -5.81
C GLY A 427 14.97 13.23 -4.89
N ASN A 428 15.23 13.86 -3.75
CA ASN A 428 14.18 14.29 -2.81
C ASN A 428 14.75 15.35 -1.84
N GLN A 429 14.10 16.51 -1.70
CA GLN A 429 14.54 17.60 -0.82
C GLN A 429 14.67 17.20 0.66
N ARG A 430 13.78 16.34 1.17
CA ARG A 430 13.85 15.78 2.54
C ARG A 430 15.04 14.83 2.66
N HIS A 431 15.27 13.97 1.66
CA HIS A 431 16.45 13.09 1.63
C HIS A 431 17.75 13.90 1.62
N ASN A 432 17.90 14.87 0.71
CA ASN A 432 19.06 15.76 0.61
C ASN A 432 19.39 16.42 1.96
N THR A 433 18.36 16.83 2.71
CA THR A 433 18.53 17.44 4.05
C THR A 433 19.13 16.46 5.06
N LEU A 434 18.71 15.18 5.05
CA LEU A 434 19.28 14.12 5.90
C LEU A 434 20.75 13.83 5.57
N ILE A 435 21.12 13.87 4.29
CA ILE A 435 22.49 13.59 3.80
C ILE A 435 23.35 14.87 3.63
N HIS A 436 22.88 15.99 4.18
CA HIS A 436 23.54 17.30 4.21
C HIS A 436 23.89 17.90 2.83
N LEU A 437 23.15 17.52 1.79
CA LEU A 437 23.21 18.12 0.45
C LEU A 437 22.21 19.28 0.29
N PRO A 438 22.43 20.22 -0.65
CA PRO A 438 21.47 21.27 -0.95
C PRO A 438 20.10 20.72 -1.39
N GLN A 439 19.01 21.39 -1.01
CA GLN A 439 17.66 21.05 -1.50
C GLN A 439 17.52 21.16 -3.03
N SER A 440 18.41 21.88 -3.71
CA SER A 440 18.46 21.97 -5.18
C SER A 440 19.22 20.83 -5.85
N TYR A 441 19.84 19.90 -5.11
CA TYR A 441 20.54 18.75 -5.67
C TYR A 441 19.53 17.76 -6.29
N PRO A 442 19.68 17.35 -7.56
CA PRO A 442 18.63 16.61 -8.27
C PRO A 442 18.64 15.09 -8.03
N GLY A 443 19.49 14.60 -7.11
CA GLY A 443 19.75 13.17 -6.93
C GLY A 443 20.88 12.66 -7.84
N PRO A 444 21.46 11.48 -7.54
CA PRO A 444 22.72 11.04 -8.14
C PRO A 444 22.61 10.73 -9.64
N ILE A 445 21.46 10.21 -10.08
CA ILE A 445 21.19 9.89 -11.49
C ILE A 445 21.21 11.18 -12.34
N LEU A 446 20.53 12.23 -11.88
CA LEU A 446 20.39 13.50 -12.60
C LEU A 446 21.59 14.45 -12.44
N ASP A 447 22.44 14.24 -11.43
CA ASP A 447 23.75 14.90 -11.31
C ASP A 447 24.77 14.31 -12.31
N ALA A 448 24.70 12.99 -12.56
CA ALA A 448 25.48 12.31 -13.60
C ALA A 448 24.93 12.54 -15.03
N HIS A 449 23.61 12.56 -15.19
CA HIS A 449 22.90 12.59 -16.48
C HIS A 449 21.80 13.67 -16.51
N LEU A 450 22.19 14.95 -16.55
CA LEU A 450 21.25 16.07 -16.52
C LEU A 450 20.34 16.16 -17.76
N ASP A 451 20.74 15.55 -18.88
CA ASP A 451 19.95 15.41 -20.11
C ASP A 451 18.82 14.37 -20.00
N TRP A 452 18.82 13.54 -18.94
CA TRP A 452 17.74 12.60 -18.61
C TRP A 452 16.59 13.26 -17.84
N ALA A 453 16.72 14.54 -17.49
CA ALA A 453 15.75 15.26 -16.68
C ALA A 453 14.41 15.53 -17.39
N ASN A 454 13.33 15.35 -16.63
CA ASN A 454 12.04 15.96 -16.89
C ASN A 454 12.11 17.47 -16.59
N TYR A 455 11.39 18.28 -17.35
CA TYR A 455 11.32 19.73 -17.14
C TYR A 455 9.87 20.24 -17.20
N ASP A 456 9.65 21.40 -16.60
CA ASP A 456 8.46 22.22 -16.82
C ASP A 456 8.56 23.11 -18.07
N ASP A 457 7.46 23.81 -18.37
CA ASP A 457 7.35 24.79 -19.48
C ASP A 457 8.37 25.97 -19.42
N ARG A 458 9.16 26.06 -18.35
CA ARG A 458 10.15 27.11 -18.06
C ARG A 458 11.57 26.55 -17.86
N GLY A 459 11.79 25.25 -18.11
CA GLY A 459 13.10 24.61 -17.98
C GLY A 459 13.55 24.35 -16.52
N ARG A 460 12.60 24.21 -15.59
CA ARG A 460 12.88 23.89 -14.18
C ARG A 460 12.76 22.39 -13.94
N ILE A 461 13.77 21.82 -13.28
CA ILE A 461 13.92 20.37 -13.02
C ILE A 461 13.14 19.89 -11.79
N ILE A 462 13.05 20.71 -10.74
CA ILE A 462 12.18 20.43 -9.57
C ILE A 462 10.81 21.08 -9.82
N PRO A 463 9.70 20.32 -9.83
CA PRO A 463 8.37 20.87 -10.06
C PRO A 463 7.94 21.87 -8.98
N THR A 464 7.23 22.94 -9.35
CA THR A 464 6.85 23.99 -8.40
C THR A 464 5.70 23.52 -7.51
N GLY A 465 5.98 23.33 -6.23
CA GLY A 465 5.04 22.77 -5.25
C GLY A 465 5.17 21.25 -5.05
N GLN A 466 6.23 20.62 -5.58
CA GLN A 466 6.63 19.24 -5.28
C GLN A 466 8.09 19.24 -4.80
N THR A 467 8.55 18.16 -4.18
CA THR A 467 9.87 18.07 -3.52
C THR A 467 10.89 17.18 -4.24
N LYS A 468 10.51 16.65 -5.41
CA LYS A 468 11.23 15.60 -6.15
C LYS A 468 11.34 15.98 -7.64
N PRO A 469 12.55 16.09 -8.21
CA PRO A 469 12.72 16.08 -9.67
C PRO A 469 12.35 14.70 -10.26
N PHE A 470 12.25 14.63 -11.58
CA PHE A 470 11.86 13.41 -12.31
C PHE A 470 12.79 13.18 -13.51
N LEU A 471 12.91 11.92 -13.91
CA LEU A 471 13.48 11.48 -15.19
C LEU A 471 12.44 11.68 -16.31
N ASP A 472 12.88 11.80 -17.57
CA ASP A 472 11.99 11.86 -18.75
C ASP A 472 11.60 10.46 -19.23
N PRO A 473 10.34 10.00 -19.11
CA PRO A 473 9.90 8.66 -19.53
C PRO A 473 10.04 8.39 -21.05
N ALA A 474 10.14 9.45 -21.85
CA ALA A 474 10.42 9.35 -23.28
C ALA A 474 11.91 9.10 -23.59
N ASN A 475 12.82 9.29 -22.63
CA ASN A 475 14.25 9.16 -22.89
C ASN A 475 14.64 7.67 -22.94
N PRO A 476 15.17 7.17 -24.07
CA PRO A 476 15.50 5.74 -24.21
C PRO A 476 16.62 5.30 -23.26
N GLU A 477 17.54 6.19 -22.89
CA GLU A 477 18.60 5.86 -21.92
C GLU A 477 18.05 5.76 -20.49
N VAL A 478 17.00 6.53 -20.15
CA VAL A 478 16.26 6.38 -18.89
C VAL A 478 15.55 5.02 -18.84
N ARG A 479 14.84 4.65 -19.90
CA ARG A 479 14.15 3.34 -19.99
C ARG A 479 15.16 2.20 -19.85
N ASN A 480 16.27 2.27 -20.59
CA ASN A 480 17.38 1.32 -20.55
C ASN A 480 18.05 1.24 -19.16
N TYR A 481 18.25 2.37 -18.47
CA TYR A 481 18.78 2.40 -17.10
C TYR A 481 17.82 1.72 -16.11
N LEU A 482 16.53 2.07 -16.14
CA LEU A 482 15.53 1.48 -15.25
C LEU A 482 15.34 -0.02 -15.52
N GLN A 483 15.32 -0.44 -16.79
CA GLN A 483 15.27 -1.85 -17.19
C GLN A 483 16.48 -2.63 -16.67
N GLN A 484 17.70 -2.09 -16.76
CA GLN A 484 18.91 -2.71 -16.19
C GLN A 484 18.84 -2.80 -14.66
N ILE A 485 18.40 -1.74 -13.98
CA ILE A 485 18.23 -1.71 -12.51
C ILE A 485 17.19 -2.73 -12.04
N PHE A 486 16.04 -2.82 -12.71
CA PHE A 486 15.01 -3.81 -12.39
C PHE A 486 15.50 -5.24 -12.68
N THR A 487 16.26 -5.43 -13.76
CA THR A 487 16.91 -6.72 -14.08
C THR A 487 17.95 -7.10 -13.01
N GLU A 488 18.77 -6.17 -12.53
CA GLU A 488 19.74 -6.40 -11.46
C GLU A 488 19.03 -6.90 -10.19
N ILE A 489 17.96 -6.22 -9.77
CA ILE A 489 17.17 -6.63 -8.60
C ILE A 489 16.63 -8.06 -8.77
N VAL A 490 15.89 -8.36 -9.83
CA VAL A 490 15.15 -9.64 -9.95
C VAL A 490 16.03 -10.84 -10.36
N THR A 491 17.30 -10.61 -10.70
CA THR A 491 18.26 -11.68 -11.07
C THR A 491 19.39 -11.87 -10.06
N GLN A 492 19.73 -10.86 -9.24
CA GLN A 492 20.75 -10.99 -8.19
C GLN A 492 20.13 -11.30 -6.81
N TYR A 493 18.83 -11.05 -6.63
CA TYR A 493 18.10 -11.31 -5.39
C TYR A 493 16.88 -12.19 -5.66
N GLU A 494 16.60 -13.14 -4.77
CA GLU A 494 15.42 -14.02 -4.86
C GLU A 494 14.14 -13.31 -4.39
N VAL A 495 13.95 -12.05 -4.80
CA VAL A 495 12.70 -11.30 -4.56
C VAL A 495 11.52 -12.01 -5.23
N ASP A 496 10.37 -11.97 -4.57
CA ASP A 496 9.13 -12.60 -5.01
C ASP A 496 8.38 -11.73 -6.04
N GLY A 497 8.60 -10.42 -5.97
CA GLY A 497 8.02 -9.44 -6.86
C GLY A 497 8.82 -8.13 -6.98
N LEU A 498 8.33 -7.25 -7.83
CA LEU A 498 8.81 -5.89 -8.01
C LEU A 498 7.63 -4.93 -7.84
N GLN A 499 7.75 -3.92 -6.99
CA GLN A 499 6.74 -2.88 -6.83
C GLN A 499 7.21 -1.54 -7.38
N LEU A 500 6.48 -1.06 -8.37
CA LEU A 500 6.79 0.12 -9.13
C LEU A 500 6.02 1.33 -8.57
N ASP A 501 6.74 2.29 -8.02
CA ASP A 501 6.21 3.57 -7.57
C ASP A 501 6.75 4.71 -8.44
N TYR A 502 6.06 5.85 -8.48
CA TYR A 502 6.33 6.96 -9.38
C TYR A 502 6.37 6.56 -10.88
N ILE A 503 5.61 5.53 -11.26
CA ILE A 503 5.23 5.23 -12.65
C ILE A 503 4.18 6.26 -13.09
N ARG A 504 4.65 7.47 -13.42
CA ARG A 504 3.87 8.65 -13.80
C ARG A 504 4.77 9.86 -14.09
N TYR A 505 4.19 10.90 -14.67
CA TYR A 505 4.80 12.23 -14.70
C TYR A 505 4.60 12.98 -13.35
N PRO A 506 5.27 14.12 -13.13
CA PRO A 506 4.98 15.02 -12.01
C PRO A 506 3.53 15.47 -12.00
N PHE A 507 2.99 15.83 -10.82
CA PHE A 507 1.63 16.38 -10.70
C PHE A 507 1.47 17.65 -11.55
N GLN A 508 0.60 17.61 -12.56
CA GLN A 508 0.20 18.81 -13.30
C GLN A 508 -0.73 19.65 -12.40
N ASP A 509 -0.56 20.98 -12.42
CA ASP A 509 -1.47 21.93 -11.78
C ASP A 509 -1.97 22.92 -12.85
N PRO A 510 -3.09 22.61 -13.53
CA PRO A 510 -3.67 23.51 -14.51
C PRO A 510 -4.15 24.84 -13.91
N SER A 511 -4.53 24.85 -12.62
CA SER A 511 -5.06 26.03 -11.94
C SER A 511 -3.99 27.09 -11.68
N GLY A 512 -2.78 26.66 -11.31
CA GLY A 512 -1.58 27.50 -11.19
C GLY A 512 -0.77 27.62 -12.47
N GLY A 513 -1.24 27.04 -13.58
CA GLY A 513 -0.55 27.03 -14.88
C GLY A 513 0.83 26.38 -14.80
N ARG A 514 0.92 25.16 -14.28
CA ARG A 514 2.17 24.40 -14.08
C ARG A 514 2.06 23.04 -14.77
N TYR A 515 2.89 22.84 -15.78
CA TYR A 515 2.85 21.67 -16.67
C TYR A 515 4.24 21.09 -16.83
N TYR A 516 4.33 19.76 -16.91
CA TYR A 516 5.58 19.01 -16.88
C TYR A 516 5.61 17.94 -17.97
N GLY A 517 6.79 17.37 -18.22
CA GLY A 517 7.05 16.46 -19.34
C GLY A 517 7.80 17.10 -20.49
N TYR A 518 8.32 18.32 -20.33
CA TYR A 518 9.09 19.04 -21.34
C TYR A 518 10.58 18.61 -21.39
N GLY A 519 10.82 17.32 -21.09
CA GLY A 519 12.12 16.66 -21.25
C GLY A 519 12.63 16.72 -22.68
N GLN A 520 13.95 16.66 -22.86
CA GLN A 520 14.56 16.85 -24.17
C GLN A 520 14.12 15.75 -25.16
N ALA A 521 14.02 14.50 -24.70
CA ALA A 521 13.60 13.39 -25.54
C ALA A 521 12.10 13.50 -25.88
N ALA A 522 11.24 13.72 -24.89
CA ALA A 522 9.80 13.88 -25.10
C ALA A 522 9.46 14.98 -26.12
N ARG A 523 10.07 16.16 -25.99
CA ARG A 523 9.87 17.28 -26.94
C ARG A 523 10.33 16.94 -28.35
N GLN A 524 11.50 16.30 -28.49
CA GLN A 524 12.05 15.94 -29.80
C GLN A 524 11.21 14.85 -30.49
N GLN A 525 10.74 13.85 -29.75
CA GLN A 525 9.92 12.77 -30.29
C GLN A 525 8.53 13.26 -30.71
N PHE A 526 7.85 14.01 -29.84
CA PHE A 526 6.55 14.60 -30.18
C PHE A 526 6.65 15.51 -31.41
N GLN A 527 7.67 16.38 -31.49
CA GLN A 527 7.88 17.23 -32.66
C GLN A 527 8.19 16.43 -33.94
N GLN A 528 8.82 15.25 -33.85
CA GLN A 528 9.04 14.36 -34.99
C GLN A 528 7.76 13.66 -35.46
N GLN A 529 6.83 13.37 -34.53
CA GLN A 529 5.55 12.72 -34.83
C GLN A 529 4.51 13.69 -35.38
N THR A 530 4.35 14.87 -34.76
CA THR A 530 3.26 15.82 -35.05
C THR A 530 3.71 17.04 -35.87
N GLY A 531 5.01 17.32 -35.93
CA GLY A 531 5.58 18.54 -36.50
C GLY A 531 5.55 19.75 -35.57
N VAL A 532 5.02 19.61 -34.34
CA VAL A 532 4.79 20.71 -33.38
C VAL A 532 5.72 20.58 -32.17
N ASP A 533 6.41 21.65 -31.77
CA ASP A 533 7.12 21.67 -30.47
C ASP A 533 6.08 21.88 -29.36
N PRO A 534 5.96 21.00 -28.36
CA PRO A 534 4.88 21.09 -27.39
C PRO A 534 4.98 22.32 -26.47
N LEU A 535 6.10 23.04 -26.43
CA LEU A 535 6.17 24.38 -25.81
C LEU A 535 5.31 25.44 -26.53
N THR A 536 4.84 25.17 -27.75
CA THR A 536 3.91 26.05 -28.49
C THR A 536 2.44 25.72 -28.26
N ILE A 537 2.15 24.58 -27.63
CA ILE A 537 0.80 24.13 -27.31
C ILE A 537 0.35 24.79 -26.00
N THR A 538 -0.93 25.18 -25.95
CA THR A 538 -1.55 25.72 -24.73
C THR A 538 -2.86 24.98 -24.45
N PRO A 539 -3.33 24.89 -23.19
CA PRO A 539 -4.57 24.18 -22.86
C PRO A 539 -5.84 24.70 -23.55
N SER A 540 -5.81 25.92 -24.12
CA SER A 540 -6.90 26.44 -24.94
C SER A 540 -6.94 25.86 -26.37
N ASN A 541 -5.87 25.21 -26.83
CA ASN A 541 -5.90 24.37 -28.02
C ASN A 541 -6.15 22.91 -27.62
N VAL A 542 -7.40 22.59 -27.30
CA VAL A 542 -7.83 21.32 -26.68
C VAL A 542 -7.33 20.09 -27.46
N GLU A 543 -7.38 20.12 -28.79
CA GLU A 543 -6.97 19.01 -29.66
C GLU A 543 -5.48 18.66 -29.50
N GLN A 544 -4.59 19.65 -29.66
CA GLN A 544 -3.14 19.45 -29.47
C GLN A 544 -2.77 19.25 -27.98
N TRP A 545 -3.55 19.78 -27.05
CA TRP A 545 -3.34 19.55 -25.62
C TRP A 545 -3.71 18.11 -25.21
N GLN A 546 -4.72 17.52 -25.85
CA GLN A 546 -5.04 16.11 -25.73
C GLN A 546 -3.92 15.26 -26.34
N GLU A 547 -3.51 15.54 -27.59
CA GLU A 547 -2.41 14.84 -28.28
C GLU A 547 -1.10 14.83 -27.44
N TRP A 548 -0.75 15.94 -26.79
CA TRP A 548 0.39 16.03 -25.87
C TRP A 548 0.17 15.33 -24.52
N THR A 549 -1.07 15.14 -24.09
CA THR A 549 -1.40 14.31 -22.91
C THR A 549 -1.29 12.83 -23.26
N ASP A 550 -1.90 12.41 -24.37
CA ASP A 550 -1.92 11.04 -24.85
C ASP A 550 -0.50 10.54 -25.16
N PHE A 551 0.34 11.35 -25.81
CA PHE A 551 1.75 11.04 -26.03
C PHE A 551 2.49 10.71 -24.71
N ARG A 552 2.29 11.53 -23.68
CA ARG A 552 2.94 11.36 -22.36
C ARG A 552 2.41 10.13 -21.64
N THR A 553 1.10 9.89 -21.65
CA THR A 553 0.49 8.65 -21.15
C THR A 553 1.09 7.43 -21.84
N GLN A 554 1.18 7.43 -23.18
CA GLN A 554 1.78 6.35 -23.95
C GLN A 554 3.24 6.07 -23.58
N GLN A 555 4.02 7.07 -23.14
CA GLN A 555 5.40 6.82 -22.68
C GLN A 555 5.43 5.94 -21.42
N ILE A 556 4.46 6.11 -20.52
CA ILE A 556 4.33 5.32 -19.30
C ILE A 556 3.79 3.92 -19.64
N ASP A 557 2.72 3.85 -20.42
CA ASP A 557 2.04 2.59 -20.76
C ASP A 557 2.96 1.62 -21.52
N THR A 558 3.65 2.13 -22.54
CA THR A 558 4.63 1.31 -23.29
C THR A 558 5.81 0.89 -22.41
N PHE A 559 6.21 1.69 -21.42
CA PHE A 559 7.28 1.32 -20.50
C PHE A 559 6.85 0.18 -19.57
N ILE A 560 5.60 0.21 -19.07
CA ILE A 560 5.05 -0.85 -18.24
C ILE A 560 4.98 -2.18 -19.01
N SER A 561 4.49 -2.18 -20.24
CA SER A 561 4.43 -3.42 -21.03
C SER A 561 5.82 -3.91 -21.47
N GLU A 562 6.74 -3.01 -21.83
CA GLU A 562 8.14 -3.35 -22.13
C GLU A 562 8.84 -4.03 -20.95
N ILE A 563 8.71 -3.49 -19.72
CA ILE A 563 9.34 -4.12 -18.54
C ILE A 563 8.60 -5.38 -18.10
N SER A 564 7.27 -5.47 -18.25
CA SER A 564 6.53 -6.67 -17.85
C SER A 564 6.97 -7.88 -18.67
N ALA A 565 6.96 -7.76 -20.00
CA ALA A 565 7.41 -8.81 -20.90
C ALA A 565 8.90 -9.17 -20.66
N HIS A 566 9.78 -8.18 -20.48
CA HIS A 566 11.22 -8.38 -20.28
C HIS A 566 11.58 -9.03 -18.93
N LEU A 567 10.86 -8.71 -17.86
CA LEU A 567 11.11 -9.27 -16.53
C LEU A 567 10.49 -10.67 -16.41
N ARG A 568 9.25 -10.88 -16.89
CA ARG A 568 8.61 -12.21 -16.90
C ARG A 568 9.35 -13.22 -17.78
N GLN A 569 10.00 -12.79 -18.88
CA GLN A 569 10.86 -13.66 -19.68
C GLN A 569 12.05 -14.24 -18.88
N GLN A 570 12.48 -13.58 -17.80
CA GLN A 570 13.61 -14.01 -16.95
C GLN A 570 13.16 -14.69 -15.66
N ARG A 571 12.03 -14.26 -15.09
CA ARG A 571 11.39 -14.80 -13.89
C ARG A 571 9.88 -14.88 -14.16
N PRO A 572 9.35 -15.98 -14.74
CA PRO A 572 7.92 -16.09 -15.05
C PRO A 572 7.02 -15.89 -13.82
N ASP A 573 7.45 -16.43 -12.68
CA ASP A 573 6.76 -16.34 -11.39
C ASP A 573 6.96 -14.97 -10.67
N LEU A 574 7.56 -13.96 -11.31
CA LEU A 574 7.73 -12.64 -10.70
C LEU A 574 6.40 -11.87 -10.68
N ILE A 575 5.98 -11.45 -9.49
CA ILE A 575 4.78 -10.62 -9.33
C ILE A 575 5.12 -9.16 -9.57
N LEU A 576 4.37 -8.51 -10.46
CA LEU A 576 4.51 -7.08 -10.74
C LEU A 576 3.37 -6.32 -10.07
N SER A 577 3.72 -5.28 -9.30
CA SER A 577 2.75 -4.46 -8.56
C SER A 577 3.05 -2.98 -8.74
N THR A 578 2.02 -2.12 -8.63
CA THR A 578 2.17 -0.67 -8.82
C THR A 578 1.53 0.13 -7.70
N ALA A 579 2.22 1.16 -7.21
CA ALA A 579 1.65 2.17 -6.32
C ALA A 579 1.00 3.30 -7.14
N VAL A 580 -0.32 3.43 -7.05
CA VAL A 580 -1.11 4.32 -7.94
C VAL A 580 -2.16 5.17 -7.23
N PHE A 581 -2.61 6.26 -7.86
CA PHE A 581 -3.67 7.11 -7.30
C PHE A 581 -5.08 6.58 -7.63
N PRO A 582 -6.01 6.53 -6.66
CA PRO A 582 -7.40 6.10 -6.87
C PRO A 582 -8.34 7.20 -7.43
N ILE A 583 -7.81 8.34 -7.86
CA ILE A 583 -8.63 9.45 -8.40
C ILE A 583 -9.20 9.11 -9.79
N PRO A 584 -10.36 9.65 -10.21
CA PRO A 584 -11.04 9.23 -11.44
C PRO A 584 -10.16 9.31 -12.70
N THR A 585 -10.34 8.36 -13.64
CA THR A 585 -9.50 8.13 -14.82
C THR A 585 -9.10 9.41 -15.55
N HIS A 586 -10.09 10.21 -15.98
CA HIS A 586 -9.85 11.49 -16.67
C HIS A 586 -8.98 12.47 -15.84
N GLU A 587 -9.22 12.56 -14.53
CA GLU A 587 -8.39 13.39 -13.65
C GLU A 587 -6.96 12.84 -13.52
N ARG A 588 -6.81 11.52 -13.39
CA ARG A 588 -5.51 10.85 -13.30
C ARG A 588 -4.70 10.97 -14.59
N LEU A 589 -5.33 10.77 -15.75
CA LEU A 589 -4.71 10.95 -17.06
C LEU A 589 -4.25 12.39 -17.28
N HIS A 590 -5.05 13.40 -16.91
CA HIS A 590 -4.65 14.81 -17.07
C HIS A 590 -3.68 15.33 -15.99
N LYS A 591 -3.72 14.82 -14.75
CA LYS A 591 -2.82 15.27 -13.66
C LYS A 591 -1.52 14.49 -13.53
N LEU A 592 -1.48 13.23 -13.96
CA LEU A 592 -0.37 12.30 -13.66
C LEU A 592 0.10 11.49 -14.87
N GLN A 593 -0.73 11.36 -15.91
CA GLN A 593 -0.47 10.48 -17.06
C GLN A 593 -0.25 9.02 -16.59
N GLN A 594 -1.14 8.53 -15.72
CA GLN A 594 -1.08 7.21 -15.08
C GLN A 594 -2.35 6.41 -15.41
N ASN A 595 -2.24 5.49 -16.38
CA ASN A 595 -3.36 4.79 -17.02
C ASN A 595 -3.45 3.33 -16.55
N TRP A 596 -3.53 3.13 -15.24
CA TRP A 596 -3.33 1.80 -14.66
C TRP A 596 -4.44 0.80 -15.00
N GLU A 597 -5.64 1.27 -15.36
CA GLU A 597 -6.69 0.40 -15.89
C GLU A 597 -6.21 -0.33 -17.14
N GLN A 598 -5.55 0.37 -18.06
CA GLN A 598 -5.03 -0.23 -19.29
C GLN A 598 -3.92 -1.24 -19.00
N TRP A 599 -3.03 -0.97 -18.04
CA TRP A 599 -1.97 -1.92 -17.65
C TRP A 599 -2.55 -3.19 -17.01
N ALA A 600 -3.67 -3.03 -16.30
CA ALA A 600 -4.40 -4.12 -15.68
C ALA A 600 -5.19 -4.95 -16.72
N GLU A 601 -5.92 -4.29 -17.63
CA GLU A 601 -6.59 -4.89 -18.79
C GLU A 601 -5.62 -5.65 -19.70
N GLN A 602 -4.39 -5.14 -19.87
CA GLN A 602 -3.34 -5.76 -20.68
C GLN A 602 -2.61 -6.90 -19.98
N GLY A 603 -2.82 -7.11 -18.67
CA GLY A 603 -2.15 -8.16 -17.89
C GLY A 603 -0.69 -7.86 -17.53
N ASP A 604 -0.21 -6.64 -17.80
CA ASP A 604 1.16 -6.25 -17.53
C ASP A 604 1.48 -6.31 -16.02
N ILE A 605 0.49 -5.95 -15.18
CA ILE A 605 0.62 -5.81 -13.72
C ILE A 605 -0.35 -6.77 -13.01
N ASP A 606 0.14 -7.50 -11.99
CA ASP A 606 -0.66 -8.42 -11.19
C ASP A 606 -1.47 -7.70 -10.10
N LEU A 607 -0.86 -6.73 -9.42
CA LEU A 607 -1.45 -6.02 -8.27
C LEU A 607 -1.52 -4.51 -8.47
N ILE A 608 -2.74 -3.97 -8.49
CA ILE A 608 -3.00 -2.53 -8.51
C ILE A 608 -3.13 -2.05 -7.06
N VAL A 609 -2.05 -1.52 -6.51
CA VAL A 609 -2.00 -1.06 -5.11
C VAL A 609 -2.35 0.43 -5.04
N THR A 610 -3.60 0.74 -4.69
CA THR A 610 -4.09 2.12 -4.70
C THR A 610 -3.72 2.88 -3.42
N MET A 611 -3.15 4.08 -3.52
CA MET A 611 -2.87 4.97 -2.40
C MET A 611 -4.18 5.64 -1.92
N SER A 612 -5.08 4.84 -1.35
CA SER A 612 -6.43 5.23 -0.91
C SER A 612 -6.43 5.88 0.47
N TYR A 613 -5.43 6.73 0.72
CA TYR A 613 -5.14 7.34 2.01
C TYR A 613 -6.26 8.30 2.43
N ALA A 614 -6.99 7.90 3.47
CA ALA A 614 -8.12 8.63 4.03
C ALA A 614 -8.06 8.65 5.57
N MET A 615 -8.54 9.73 6.18
CA MET A 615 -8.61 9.88 7.64
C MET A 615 -9.83 9.18 8.27
N ASP A 616 -10.80 8.74 7.47
CA ASP A 616 -12.00 8.04 7.89
C ASP A 616 -12.49 7.05 6.82
N THR A 617 -13.33 6.12 7.27
CA THR A 617 -13.79 4.97 6.49
C THR A 617 -14.72 5.34 5.33
N ASN A 618 -15.62 6.31 5.49
CA ASN A 618 -16.45 6.80 4.38
C ASN A 618 -15.58 7.36 3.26
N ARG A 619 -14.50 8.07 3.63
CA ARG A 619 -13.58 8.63 2.64
C ARG A 619 -12.69 7.57 2.00
N LEU A 620 -12.31 6.50 2.70
CA LEU A 620 -11.69 5.32 2.09
C LEU A 620 -12.65 4.71 1.05
N GLN A 621 -13.88 4.41 1.43
CA GLN A 621 -14.91 3.82 0.56
C GLN A 621 -15.18 4.69 -0.67
N GLN A 622 -15.24 6.02 -0.53
CA GLN A 622 -15.35 6.96 -1.66
C GLN A 622 -14.17 6.91 -2.66
N LEU A 623 -12.99 6.45 -2.22
CA LEU A 623 -11.82 6.27 -3.10
C LEU A 623 -11.76 4.86 -3.71
N THR A 624 -12.30 3.84 -3.03
CA THR A 624 -12.19 2.43 -3.46
C THR A 624 -13.40 1.92 -4.24
N SER A 625 -14.63 2.33 -3.90
CA SER A 625 -15.85 1.84 -4.56
C SER A 625 -15.85 1.96 -6.10
N PRO A 626 -15.31 3.01 -6.74
CA PRO A 626 -15.23 3.06 -8.21
C PRO A 626 -14.39 1.95 -8.86
N TRP A 627 -13.53 1.28 -8.11
CA TRP A 627 -12.62 0.22 -8.60
C TRP A 627 -12.96 -1.16 -8.02
N LEU A 628 -13.78 -1.19 -6.96
CA LEU A 628 -14.24 -2.43 -6.32
C LEU A 628 -15.69 -2.78 -6.69
N LEU A 629 -16.60 -1.80 -6.80
CA LEU A 629 -18.05 -2.03 -6.90
C LEU A 629 -18.68 -1.65 -8.24
N ASP A 630 -18.02 -0.84 -9.07
CA ASP A 630 -18.56 -0.42 -10.36
C ASP A 630 -18.23 -1.43 -11.47
N GLU A 631 -19.21 -2.25 -11.86
CA GLU A 631 -19.11 -3.21 -12.98
C GLU A 631 -18.77 -2.56 -14.33
N ALA A 632 -19.04 -1.25 -14.50
CA ALA A 632 -18.65 -0.53 -15.71
C ALA A 632 -17.16 -0.15 -15.75
N THR A 633 -16.45 -0.28 -14.62
CA THR A 633 -15.02 0.03 -14.48
C THR A 633 -14.20 -1.26 -14.50
N THR A 634 -13.86 -1.71 -15.71
CA THR A 634 -12.97 -2.86 -15.93
C THR A 634 -11.57 -2.60 -15.36
N VAL A 635 -11.13 -3.44 -14.44
CA VAL A 635 -9.74 -3.45 -13.90
C VAL A 635 -8.93 -4.64 -14.41
N GLY A 636 -9.36 -5.26 -15.52
CA GLY A 636 -8.75 -6.45 -16.09
C GLY A 636 -8.72 -7.65 -15.13
N PRO A 637 -7.82 -8.63 -15.35
CA PRO A 637 -7.56 -9.70 -14.39
C PRO A 637 -6.81 -9.26 -13.11
N ALA A 638 -6.28 -8.04 -13.02
CA ALA A 638 -5.40 -7.66 -11.91
C ALA A 638 -6.15 -7.51 -10.56
N LEU A 639 -5.50 -7.91 -9.47
CA LEU A 639 -6.07 -7.77 -8.13
C LEU A 639 -5.86 -6.36 -7.59
N VAL A 640 -6.95 -5.68 -7.25
CA VAL A 640 -6.91 -4.35 -6.60
C VAL A 640 -6.68 -4.51 -5.10
N VAL A 641 -5.71 -3.77 -4.56
CA VAL A 641 -5.30 -3.79 -3.15
C VAL A 641 -5.26 -2.36 -2.60
N PRO A 642 -6.28 -1.90 -1.86
CA PRO A 642 -6.29 -0.55 -1.33
C PRO A 642 -5.31 -0.32 -0.17
N GLY A 643 -4.64 0.82 -0.22
CA GLY A 643 -3.64 1.27 0.74
C GLY A 643 -4.22 2.19 1.81
N ILE A 644 -4.05 1.81 3.07
CA ILE A 644 -4.43 2.56 4.27
C ILE A 644 -3.19 3.27 4.83
N ARG A 645 -3.25 4.58 5.13
CA ARG A 645 -2.14 5.31 5.77
C ARG A 645 -2.32 5.33 7.28
N LEU A 646 -1.45 4.62 8.00
CA LEU A 646 -1.43 4.54 9.46
C LEU A 646 -0.91 5.83 10.13
N LEU A 647 -0.09 6.63 9.44
CA LEU A 647 0.36 7.93 9.97
C LEU A 647 -0.85 8.83 10.26
N ASP A 648 -0.91 9.38 11.47
CA ASP A 648 -1.98 10.23 12.04
C ASP A 648 -3.38 9.58 12.11
N LEU A 649 -3.53 8.29 11.76
CA LEU A 649 -4.81 7.57 11.78
C LEU A 649 -5.03 6.88 13.14
N PRO A 650 -6.19 7.07 13.82
CA PRO A 650 -6.51 6.34 15.05
C PRO A 650 -6.66 4.84 14.82
N ASP A 651 -6.22 4.02 15.79
CA ASP A 651 -6.28 2.55 15.75
C ASP A 651 -7.68 2.03 15.40
N SER A 652 -8.73 2.59 16.01
CA SER A 652 -10.13 2.24 15.71
C SER A 652 -10.51 2.51 14.25
N ALA A 653 -10.05 3.63 13.68
CA ALA A 653 -10.27 3.97 12.29
C ALA A 653 -9.42 3.11 11.33
N ALA A 654 -8.26 2.60 11.77
CA ALA A 654 -7.48 1.64 11.01
C ALA A 654 -8.17 0.26 10.94
N ILE A 655 -8.72 -0.22 12.06
CA ILE A 655 -9.50 -1.47 12.14
C ILE A 655 -10.78 -1.35 11.29
N ASP A 656 -11.51 -0.26 11.45
CA ASP A 656 -12.74 0.02 10.70
C ASP A 656 -12.50 0.15 9.19
N GLN A 657 -11.37 0.75 8.78
CA GLN A 657 -10.92 0.77 7.38
C GLN A 657 -10.53 -0.62 6.87
N ILE A 658 -9.88 -1.47 7.67
CA ILE A 658 -9.57 -2.85 7.28
C ILE A 658 -10.85 -3.66 7.08
N GLN A 659 -11.83 -3.57 8.00
CA GLN A 659 -13.09 -4.29 7.84
C GLN A 659 -13.87 -3.77 6.61
N ALA A 660 -13.92 -2.46 6.37
CA ALA A 660 -14.56 -1.90 5.18
C ALA A 660 -13.97 -2.40 3.84
N LEU A 661 -12.74 -2.91 3.84
CA LEU A 661 -12.11 -3.55 2.67
C LEU A 661 -12.34 -5.06 2.60
N ARG A 662 -12.63 -5.71 3.73
CA ARG A 662 -13.07 -7.11 3.80
C ARG A 662 -14.53 -7.27 3.35
N ASP A 663 -15.36 -6.29 3.69
CA ASP A 663 -16.77 -6.22 3.32
C ASP A 663 -17.00 -5.72 1.88
N MET A 664 -15.90 -5.52 1.13
CA MET A 664 -15.85 -5.15 -0.29
C MET A 664 -15.10 -6.23 -1.08
N PRO A 665 -15.24 -6.31 -2.41
CA PRO A 665 -14.60 -7.34 -3.23
C PRO A 665 -13.09 -7.05 -3.49
N SER A 666 -12.33 -6.85 -2.42
CA SER A 666 -10.90 -6.55 -2.45
C SER A 666 -10.03 -7.81 -2.44
N GLY A 667 -8.84 -7.76 -3.06
CA GLY A 667 -7.82 -8.79 -2.88
C GLY A 667 -7.20 -8.81 -1.48
N GLY A 668 -7.38 -7.72 -0.72
CA GLY A 668 -6.85 -7.51 0.63
C GLY A 668 -6.63 -6.02 0.90
N TYR A 669 -5.53 -5.68 1.59
CA TYR A 669 -5.12 -4.30 1.85
C TYR A 669 -3.59 -4.16 1.96
N ALA A 670 -3.12 -2.93 1.87
CA ALA A 670 -1.73 -2.54 2.11
C ALA A 670 -1.64 -1.44 3.17
N LEU A 671 -0.70 -1.55 4.10
CA LEU A 671 -0.53 -0.57 5.19
C LEU A 671 0.68 0.33 4.93
N PHE A 672 0.51 1.66 5.02
CA PHE A 672 1.59 2.65 4.92
C PHE A 672 1.81 3.35 6.28
N ALA A 673 2.90 3.12 7.01
CA ALA A 673 4.04 2.25 6.72
C ALA A 673 4.56 1.54 7.99
N VAL A 674 5.62 0.74 7.85
CA VAL A 674 6.30 0.07 8.97
C VAL A 674 6.69 1.06 10.08
N GLU A 675 7.15 2.28 9.77
CA GLU A 675 7.44 3.31 10.78
C GLU A 675 6.24 3.57 11.73
N ASN A 676 5.00 3.45 11.25
CA ASN A 676 3.81 3.69 12.05
C ASN A 676 3.41 2.46 12.86
N LEU A 677 3.29 1.30 12.21
CA LEU A 677 2.90 0.06 12.90
C LEU A 677 3.94 -0.33 13.97
N ASN A 678 5.24 -0.27 13.65
CA ASN A 678 6.32 -0.66 14.56
C ASN A 678 6.39 0.22 15.82
N ASN A 679 5.93 1.47 15.74
CA ASN A 679 5.85 2.40 16.88
C ASN A 679 4.49 2.38 17.61
N ASN A 680 3.55 1.52 17.21
CA ASN A 680 2.26 1.34 17.86
C ASN A 680 2.08 -0.10 18.39
N PRO A 681 2.36 -0.36 19.68
CA PRO A 681 2.15 -1.67 20.30
C PRO A 681 0.66 -2.09 20.38
N GLN A 682 -0.27 -1.13 20.52
CA GLN A 682 -1.70 -1.45 20.65
C GLN A 682 -2.25 -2.04 19.35
N LEU A 683 -1.97 -1.40 18.21
CA LEU A 683 -2.35 -1.92 16.90
C LEU A 683 -1.62 -3.23 16.56
N GLN A 684 -0.36 -3.40 16.99
CA GLN A 684 0.35 -4.69 16.89
C GLN A 684 -0.38 -5.79 17.67
N ASP A 685 -0.75 -5.56 18.93
CA ASP A 685 -1.44 -6.55 19.75
C ASP A 685 -2.82 -6.92 19.17
N ILE A 686 -3.54 -5.96 18.58
CA ILE A 686 -4.81 -6.19 17.89
C ILE A 686 -4.61 -7.04 16.63
N PHE A 687 -3.58 -6.78 15.82
CA PHE A 687 -3.26 -7.61 14.67
C PHE A 687 -2.74 -9.01 15.07
N ASN A 688 -1.97 -9.13 16.15
CA ASN A 688 -1.55 -10.41 16.72
C ASN A 688 -2.75 -11.30 17.10
N GLN A 689 -3.83 -10.69 17.61
CA GLN A 689 -5.08 -11.37 18.03
C GLN A 689 -6.02 -11.66 16.85
N THR A 690 -6.21 -10.71 15.94
CA THR A 690 -7.19 -10.80 14.83
C THR A 690 -6.66 -11.46 13.56
N GLN A 691 -5.37 -11.29 13.24
CA GLN A 691 -4.78 -11.72 11.97
C GLN A 691 -3.91 -12.98 12.13
N GLY A 692 -3.14 -13.05 13.23
CA GLY A 692 -2.23 -14.15 13.54
C GLY A 692 -1.14 -14.37 12.48
N GLN A 693 -0.24 -15.33 12.71
CA GLN A 693 0.82 -15.71 11.76
C GLN A 693 0.26 -15.99 10.35
N PRO A 694 1.02 -15.72 9.26
CA PRO A 694 0.57 -15.96 7.90
C PRO A 694 0.49 -17.46 7.59
N THR A 695 -0.73 -18.01 7.52
CA THR A 695 -1.00 -19.45 7.39
C THR A 695 -1.92 -19.87 6.24
N GLY A 696 -2.63 -18.94 5.59
CA GLY A 696 -3.56 -19.21 4.48
C GLY A 696 -2.95 -18.93 3.10
N ALA A 697 -3.67 -19.30 2.02
CA ALA A 697 -3.21 -19.13 0.65
C ALA A 697 -3.06 -17.66 0.24
N ILE A 698 -1.89 -17.28 -0.31
CA ILE A 698 -1.64 -15.92 -0.81
C ILE A 698 -2.41 -15.71 -2.14
N PRO A 699 -3.34 -14.72 -2.23
CA PRO A 699 -4.29 -14.60 -3.35
C PRO A 699 -3.70 -14.58 -4.76
N TYR A 700 -2.56 -13.92 -4.96
CA TYR A 700 -1.89 -13.83 -6.26
C TYR A 700 -0.93 -15.00 -6.56
N ARG A 701 -0.70 -15.91 -5.60
CA ARG A 701 0.04 -17.16 -5.83
C ARG A 701 -0.86 -18.35 -6.08
N GLN A 702 -1.96 -18.40 -5.33
CA GLN A 702 -2.80 -19.57 -5.21
C GLN A 702 -4.28 -19.18 -5.38
N PRO A 703 -4.66 -18.44 -6.45
CA PRO A 703 -5.99 -17.84 -6.57
C PRO A 703 -7.13 -18.85 -6.42
N PHE A 704 -6.99 -20.05 -6.99
CA PHE A 704 -8.00 -21.10 -6.88
C PHE A 704 -8.12 -21.69 -5.47
N ALA A 705 -7.01 -21.80 -4.72
CA ALA A 705 -7.06 -22.25 -3.32
C ALA A 705 -7.64 -21.15 -2.41
N THR A 706 -7.24 -19.90 -2.61
CA THR A 706 -7.84 -18.73 -1.95
C THR A 706 -9.35 -18.64 -2.25
N ALA A 707 -9.79 -18.95 -3.47
CA ALA A 707 -11.20 -18.97 -3.86
C ALA A 707 -12.00 -20.04 -3.08
N VAL A 708 -11.43 -21.22 -2.85
CA VAL A 708 -11.99 -22.24 -1.93
C VAL A 708 -12.04 -21.70 -0.50
N GLU A 709 -10.91 -21.23 0.04
CA GLU A 709 -10.80 -20.77 1.43
C GLU A 709 -11.77 -19.60 1.75
N ARG A 710 -12.01 -18.70 0.79
CA ARG A 710 -13.01 -17.61 0.90
C ARG A 710 -14.44 -18.13 0.82
N PHE A 711 -14.75 -19.03 -0.11
CA PHE A 711 -16.10 -19.62 -0.20
C PHE A 711 -16.44 -20.47 1.04
N GLU A 712 -15.44 -21.12 1.64
CA GLU A 712 -15.59 -21.87 2.89
C GLU A 712 -15.77 -20.96 4.12
N ALA A 713 -15.06 -19.82 4.18
CA ALA A 713 -15.30 -18.81 5.21
C ALA A 713 -16.75 -18.26 5.15
N LEU A 714 -17.18 -17.87 3.95
CA LEU A 714 -18.54 -17.41 3.68
C LEU A 714 -19.59 -18.50 4.01
N SER A 715 -19.31 -19.76 3.71
CA SER A 715 -20.17 -20.89 4.07
C SER A 715 -20.29 -21.11 5.58
N ARG A 716 -19.21 -20.87 6.36
CA ARG A 716 -19.28 -20.90 7.83
C ARG A 716 -20.10 -19.75 8.41
N GLU A 717 -20.01 -18.55 7.83
CA GLU A 717 -20.87 -17.42 8.24
C GLU A 717 -22.35 -17.72 8.03
N TRP A 718 -22.73 -18.25 6.86
CA TRP A 718 -24.10 -18.66 6.58
C TRP A 718 -24.58 -19.77 7.54
N ASN A 719 -23.74 -20.78 7.81
CA ASN A 719 -24.07 -21.84 8.76
C ASN A 719 -24.26 -21.30 10.19
N PHE A 720 -23.36 -20.43 10.65
CA PHE A 720 -23.48 -19.78 11.96
C PHE A 720 -24.79 -18.98 12.04
N ALA A 721 -25.07 -18.12 11.06
CA ALA A 721 -26.26 -17.27 11.03
C ALA A 721 -27.57 -18.07 10.98
N LEU A 722 -27.61 -19.18 10.23
CA LEU A 722 -28.75 -20.11 10.24
C LEU A 722 -28.91 -20.82 11.59
N SER A 723 -27.81 -21.28 12.22
CA SER A 723 -27.84 -22.02 13.48
C SER A 723 -28.19 -21.19 14.72
N THR A 724 -28.12 -19.85 14.59
CA THR A 724 -28.34 -18.89 15.67
C THR A 724 -29.60 -18.03 15.46
N ASP A 725 -30.50 -18.46 14.55
CA ASP A 725 -31.72 -17.75 14.13
C ASP A 725 -31.48 -16.30 13.61
N GLN A 726 -30.23 -15.95 13.24
CA GLN A 726 -29.89 -14.63 12.69
C GLN A 726 -30.21 -14.49 11.19
N LEU A 727 -30.35 -15.61 10.47
CA LEU A 727 -30.76 -15.65 9.07
C LEU A 727 -32.00 -16.54 8.91
N TRP A 728 -33.06 -16.00 8.31
CA TRP A 728 -34.23 -16.77 7.90
C TRP A 728 -34.36 -16.83 6.38
N ILE A 729 -34.87 -17.95 5.89
CA ILE A 729 -35.05 -18.26 4.46
C ILE A 729 -36.15 -19.33 4.34
N ARG A 730 -36.87 -19.41 3.21
CA ARG A 730 -37.90 -20.46 3.06
C ARG A 730 -37.25 -21.82 2.86
N GLU A 731 -37.84 -22.87 3.44
CA GLU A 731 -37.38 -24.26 3.35
C GLU A 731 -37.00 -24.72 1.91
N THR A 732 -37.80 -24.34 0.92
CA THR A 732 -37.55 -24.67 -0.50
C THR A 732 -36.37 -23.93 -1.11
N GLU A 733 -36.13 -22.70 -0.68
CA GLU A 733 -34.99 -21.88 -1.08
C GLU A 733 -33.74 -22.38 -0.36
N LEU A 734 -33.82 -22.65 0.95
CA LEU A 734 -32.76 -23.24 1.76
C LEU A 734 -32.28 -24.60 1.21
N THR A 735 -33.20 -25.51 0.88
CA THR A 735 -32.82 -26.83 0.31
C THR A 735 -32.04 -26.65 -0.98
N THR A 736 -32.53 -25.80 -1.90
CA THR A 736 -31.89 -25.52 -3.18
C THR A 736 -30.53 -24.84 -3.00
N TRP A 737 -30.43 -23.91 -2.05
CA TRP A 737 -29.22 -23.20 -1.69
C TRP A 737 -28.14 -24.15 -1.19
N LYS A 738 -28.44 -25.02 -0.20
CA LYS A 738 -27.49 -26.02 0.32
C LYS A 738 -26.97 -26.95 -0.78
N GLU A 739 -27.84 -27.42 -1.67
CA GLU A 739 -27.44 -28.26 -2.81
C GLU A 739 -26.51 -27.54 -3.78
N GLN A 740 -26.77 -26.26 -4.11
CA GLN A 740 -25.95 -25.48 -5.03
C GLN A 740 -24.61 -25.04 -4.41
N SER A 741 -24.58 -24.65 -3.14
CA SER A 741 -23.34 -24.33 -2.42
C SER A 741 -22.38 -25.51 -2.40
N HIS A 742 -22.90 -26.73 -2.23
CA HIS A 742 -22.10 -27.96 -2.31
C HIS A 742 -21.54 -28.23 -3.69
N ALA A 743 -22.32 -28.03 -4.75
CA ALA A 743 -21.83 -28.19 -6.12
C ALA A 743 -20.70 -27.20 -6.41
N LEU A 744 -20.90 -25.92 -6.06
CA LEU A 744 -19.91 -24.86 -6.27
C LEU A 744 -18.63 -25.08 -5.46
N GLN A 745 -18.72 -25.45 -4.17
CA GLN A 745 -17.54 -25.80 -3.36
C GLN A 745 -16.76 -26.97 -3.99
N ALA A 746 -17.45 -28.04 -4.40
CA ALA A 746 -16.80 -29.19 -5.03
C ALA A 746 -16.09 -28.83 -6.35
N SER A 747 -16.70 -27.98 -7.18
CA SER A 747 -16.08 -27.46 -8.41
C SER A 747 -14.86 -26.58 -8.13
N LEU A 748 -14.94 -25.67 -7.15
CA LEU A 748 -13.80 -24.85 -6.72
C LEU A 748 -12.64 -25.71 -6.20
N MET A 749 -12.93 -26.73 -5.36
CA MET A 749 -11.92 -27.67 -4.85
C MET A 749 -11.28 -28.51 -5.97
N GLN A 750 -12.08 -28.97 -6.94
CA GLN A 750 -11.55 -29.71 -8.09
C GLN A 750 -10.63 -28.83 -8.94
N LEU A 751 -11.06 -27.60 -9.25
CA LEU A 751 -10.29 -26.61 -10.00
C LEU A 751 -8.98 -26.27 -9.29
N ALA A 752 -9.01 -26.03 -7.98
CA ALA A 752 -7.80 -25.77 -7.18
C ALA A 752 -6.83 -26.96 -7.18
N THR A 753 -7.35 -28.19 -7.22
CA THR A 753 -6.52 -29.41 -7.23
C THR A 753 -5.95 -29.72 -8.62
N GLN A 754 -6.67 -29.40 -9.71
CA GLN A 754 -6.25 -29.68 -11.10
C GLN A 754 -6.57 -28.51 -12.07
N PRO A 755 -5.89 -27.35 -11.92
CA PRO A 755 -6.18 -26.15 -12.71
C PRO A 755 -6.15 -26.38 -14.23
N SER A 756 -7.23 -26.01 -14.91
CA SER A 756 -7.30 -26.06 -16.38
C SER A 756 -8.42 -25.17 -16.92
N LEU A 757 -8.20 -24.52 -18.07
CA LEU A 757 -9.18 -23.60 -18.67
C LEU A 757 -10.59 -24.21 -18.85
N PRO A 758 -10.78 -25.47 -19.29
CA PRO A 758 -12.12 -26.04 -19.43
C PRO A 758 -12.86 -26.25 -18.10
N GLN A 759 -12.14 -26.52 -17.00
CA GLN A 759 -12.74 -26.59 -15.67
C GLN A 759 -13.05 -25.19 -15.15
N LEU A 760 -12.11 -24.24 -15.33
CA LEU A 760 -12.28 -22.85 -14.93
C LEU A 760 -13.51 -22.19 -15.56
N THR A 761 -13.70 -22.33 -16.88
CA THR A 761 -14.90 -21.83 -17.57
C THR A 761 -16.19 -22.50 -17.08
N GLN A 762 -16.13 -23.77 -16.63
CA GLN A 762 -17.28 -24.41 -15.98
C GLN A 762 -17.55 -23.79 -14.59
N THR A 763 -16.51 -23.63 -13.75
CA THR A 763 -16.65 -23.09 -12.40
C THR A 763 -17.05 -21.61 -12.39
N GLN A 764 -16.54 -20.78 -13.33
CA GLN A 764 -17.01 -19.40 -13.55
C GLN A 764 -18.51 -19.38 -13.89
N ALA A 765 -18.98 -20.24 -14.80
CA ALA A 765 -20.40 -20.29 -15.17
C ALA A 765 -21.31 -20.85 -14.05
N GLU A 766 -20.80 -21.75 -13.22
CA GLU A 766 -21.49 -22.23 -12.01
C GLU A 766 -21.57 -21.14 -10.92
N LEU A 767 -20.51 -20.34 -10.76
CA LEU A 767 -20.47 -19.19 -9.84
C LEU A 767 -21.40 -18.05 -10.31
N GLU A 768 -21.38 -17.68 -11.59
CA GLU A 768 -22.27 -16.68 -12.18
C GLU A 768 -23.75 -17.06 -11.96
N HIS A 769 -24.10 -18.33 -12.19
CA HIS A 769 -25.45 -18.83 -11.93
C HIS A 769 -25.79 -18.82 -10.44
N TYR A 770 -24.86 -19.21 -9.57
CA TYR A 770 -25.04 -19.20 -8.13
C TYR A 770 -25.28 -17.78 -7.60
N GLN A 771 -24.52 -16.77 -8.06
CA GLN A 771 -24.73 -15.36 -7.71
C GLN A 771 -26.13 -14.88 -8.10
N GLN A 772 -26.57 -15.17 -9.34
CA GLN A 772 -27.93 -14.86 -9.82
C GLN A 772 -29.05 -15.55 -9.03
N GLN A 773 -28.77 -16.66 -8.34
CA GLN A 773 -29.72 -17.33 -7.45
C GLN A 773 -29.62 -16.83 -6.00
N PHE A 774 -28.43 -16.47 -5.52
CA PHE A 774 -28.19 -15.89 -4.21
C PHE A 774 -28.99 -14.60 -3.99
N GLU A 775 -29.00 -13.70 -4.98
CA GLU A 775 -29.87 -12.51 -4.95
C GLU A 775 -31.35 -12.86 -4.73
N GLN A 776 -31.84 -13.92 -5.38
CA GLN A 776 -33.25 -14.32 -5.34
C GLN A 776 -33.63 -15.00 -4.02
N TRP A 777 -32.70 -15.74 -3.41
CA TRP A 777 -32.86 -16.31 -2.07
C TRP A 777 -32.84 -15.22 -0.99
N MET A 778 -31.93 -14.25 -1.09
CA MET A 778 -31.73 -13.22 -0.08
C MET A 778 -32.65 -12.00 -0.21
N ALA A 779 -33.38 -11.85 -1.34
CA ALA A 779 -34.24 -10.69 -1.64
C ALA A 779 -35.32 -10.35 -0.60
N LEU A 780 -35.62 -11.24 0.36
CA LEU A 780 -36.53 -10.95 1.48
C LEU A 780 -35.77 -10.59 2.76
N TYR A 781 -34.65 -11.25 3.04
CA TYR A 781 -33.80 -10.97 4.19
C TYR A 781 -33.08 -9.62 4.06
N ALA A 782 -32.75 -9.22 2.81
CA ALA A 782 -32.26 -7.88 2.47
C ALA A 782 -33.26 -6.73 2.77
N LEU A 783 -34.49 -7.04 3.20
CA LEU A 783 -35.45 -6.05 3.71
C LEU A 783 -35.32 -5.80 5.23
N GLU A 784 -34.55 -6.63 5.93
CA GLU A 784 -34.17 -6.48 7.34
C GLU A 784 -32.69 -6.09 7.46
N ASP A 785 -31.79 -6.79 6.76
CA ASP A 785 -30.35 -6.48 6.72
C ASP A 785 -29.82 -6.43 5.27
N GLU A 786 -29.86 -5.22 4.69
CA GLU A 786 -29.27 -4.97 3.37
C GLU A 786 -27.74 -5.07 3.38
N TYR A 787 -27.08 -4.68 4.48
CA TYR A 787 -25.62 -4.58 4.55
C TYR A 787 -24.95 -5.97 4.53
N ARG A 788 -25.48 -6.92 5.29
CA ARG A 788 -24.99 -8.31 5.35
C ARG A 788 -25.18 -9.02 4.01
N VAL A 789 -26.31 -8.78 3.33
CA VAL A 789 -26.56 -9.35 1.99
C VAL A 789 -25.64 -8.75 0.94
N GLN A 790 -25.42 -7.42 0.94
CA GLN A 790 -24.42 -6.77 0.08
C GLN A 790 -23.02 -7.35 0.34
N THR A 791 -22.62 -7.45 1.61
CA THR A 791 -21.31 -8.00 2.03
C THR A 791 -21.09 -9.43 1.55
N TRP A 792 -22.06 -10.33 1.74
CA TRP A 792 -21.99 -11.69 1.20
C TRP A 792 -21.95 -11.74 -0.34
N GLY A 793 -22.65 -10.82 -1.02
CA GLY A 793 -22.53 -10.64 -2.47
C GLY A 793 -21.13 -10.20 -2.89
N HIS A 794 -20.52 -9.27 -2.16
CA HIS A 794 -19.13 -8.85 -2.36
C HIS A 794 -18.14 -10.00 -2.12
N HIS A 795 -18.36 -10.83 -1.11
CA HIS A 795 -17.53 -12.03 -0.87
C HIS A 795 -17.59 -13.01 -2.06
N LEU A 796 -18.75 -13.21 -2.68
CA LEU A 796 -18.85 -14.00 -3.93
C LEU A 796 -18.12 -13.33 -5.10
N ALA A 797 -18.15 -12.00 -5.19
CA ALA A 797 -17.37 -11.25 -6.18
C ALA A 797 -15.84 -11.32 -5.93
N VAL A 798 -15.36 -11.53 -4.69
CA VAL A 798 -13.95 -11.90 -4.42
C VAL A 798 -13.64 -13.24 -5.09
N VAL A 799 -14.49 -14.26 -4.92
CA VAL A 799 -14.29 -15.58 -5.54
C VAL A 799 -14.17 -15.44 -7.06
N GLN A 800 -15.06 -14.69 -7.70
CA GLN A 800 -15.01 -14.42 -9.15
C GLN A 800 -13.71 -13.72 -9.56
N ARG A 801 -13.31 -12.64 -8.88
CA ARG A 801 -12.05 -11.92 -9.17
C ARG A 801 -10.81 -12.81 -9.03
N LEU A 802 -10.81 -13.77 -8.11
CA LEU A 802 -9.75 -14.77 -7.98
C LEU A 802 -9.75 -15.77 -9.15
N LEU A 803 -10.92 -16.21 -9.61
CA LEU A 803 -11.03 -17.07 -10.81
C LEU A 803 -10.48 -16.36 -12.05
N ASP A 804 -10.77 -15.07 -12.23
CA ASP A 804 -10.36 -14.29 -13.40
C ASP A 804 -8.85 -13.97 -13.41
N TYR A 805 -8.26 -13.63 -12.26
CA TYR A 805 -6.80 -13.57 -12.12
C TYR A 805 -6.15 -14.94 -12.38
N GLY A 806 -6.77 -16.02 -11.88
CA GLY A 806 -6.34 -17.39 -12.15
C GLY A 806 -6.39 -17.77 -13.63
N GLU A 807 -7.38 -17.27 -14.38
CA GLU A 807 -7.47 -17.48 -15.83
C GLU A 807 -6.29 -16.85 -16.57
N HIS A 808 -5.93 -15.62 -16.17
CA HIS A 808 -4.78 -14.92 -16.71
C HIS A 808 -3.47 -15.68 -16.48
N GLN A 809 -3.22 -16.16 -15.26
CA GLN A 809 -2.02 -16.95 -14.96
C GLN A 809 -1.99 -18.29 -15.73
N LEU A 810 -3.14 -18.97 -15.89
CA LEU A 810 -3.24 -20.17 -16.72
C LEU A 810 -3.00 -19.91 -18.21
N ARG A 811 -3.27 -18.70 -18.71
CA ARG A 811 -2.99 -18.29 -20.09
C ARG A 811 -1.50 -18.00 -20.28
N ILE A 812 -0.88 -17.21 -19.40
CA ILE A 812 0.59 -16.95 -19.42
C ILE A 812 1.37 -18.27 -19.36
N GLY A 813 1.01 -19.19 -18.44
CA GLY A 813 1.65 -20.50 -18.32
C GLY A 813 1.48 -21.45 -19.53
N GLN A 814 0.65 -21.09 -20.52
CA GLN A 814 0.55 -21.81 -21.80
C GLN A 814 1.33 -21.12 -22.94
N GLU A 815 1.62 -19.83 -22.82
CA GLU A 815 2.40 -19.07 -23.81
C GLU A 815 3.91 -19.10 -23.53
N PHE A 816 4.33 -19.33 -22.28
CA PHE A 816 5.73 -19.40 -21.85
C PHE A 816 6.10 -20.73 -21.16
N PRO A 817 6.21 -21.86 -21.91
CA PRO A 817 6.51 -23.21 -21.39
C PRO A 817 8.00 -23.58 -21.31
#